data_AF-A0A8J7U5R7-F1
#
_entry.id   AF-A0A8J7U5R7-F1
#
_cell.length_a   1.000
_cell.length_b   1.000
_cell.length_c   1.000
_cell.angle_alpha   90.00
_cell.angle_beta   90.00
_cell.angle_gamma   90.00
#
_symmetry.space_group_name_H-M   'P 1'
#
loop_
_entity.id
_entity.type
_entity.pdbx_description
1 polymer ?
#
loop_
_entity_poly.entity_id
_entity_poly.type
_entity_poly.pdbx_seq_one_letter_code
_entity_poly.pdbx_strand_id
1 'polypeptide(L)'
;MDENRPEKRLPNIGLNPKFRFDTFGLGPENEFAHAAALAISKTPSKAYNPLYLYGPPTLGKTHLLHALAHEITAKHPDLDICHLSAGSFKDQLDRSLNQGTTEHFRQLYNTVDVFILDDLNYLKGDSQTQEIFFQIFSSLLEKDKQIVLAGHVPPTLRSDLDSRLTNLFHAGLVVDMRQPSYETRVAILQKKSQIENCFLPAKVLHFIAGNFSRNILELEGALRRLSAYASLMNKEITLGMAKNLLTPEAPPAPNTNQSPGKLLDTRPDFQTVREHGNYVDKTMFLQALISQGGSFFLSRPRRFGKSLLLSTLKAAFEGKQALFKDLWLHDKIDWQKRPVIHFDLSSKRWNSLEDAELSLKVLIENAANSHDIKLKQTRSDLMLEELIQNLAKQRTRVAVLIDEYDHPFTSNLDNPELMMDLTQLIASFFGNFKSLHESIHLLFLTGVSKFAKVSVFSGLNQVVDLTLDPAFATVLGYTQDEIVHYFRDEIKTLEGKHNLSHEETMALIADWYNGFSWDGKTRVYNPYSIMHLFHLYHFRHYWYETGTPSYLVQLFRNGQIDLPRLEHIKIDSSLLEPEDPRRVSALTQFFHTGYLTVDTITTSDDGGMLLSLKFPNFEVRQAMLTRFLSDLRNQNSTNGTRILIDELVNALVQDDLDTLRDELKQLFASIPYQIFINNLEAYYHTVVFLVFSMIGLQVEAEVQTNRGRIDATVVLPDHIYIFEFKMGKAEPGMNQIIEKGYVERFIAEKKPITLISAGFEERSRNIGDWLVQPFTG
;
A
#
# COMPACT_ATOMS: atom_id res chain seq x y z
N MET A 1 20.94 51.52 -21.86
CA MET A 1 19.93 51.83 -20.84
C MET A 1 18.64 51.17 -21.28
N ASP A 2 18.32 50.07 -20.63
CA ASP A 2 16.92 49.78 -20.25
C ASP A 2 17.00 49.05 -18.90
N GLU A 3 17.40 49.83 -17.90
CA GLU A 3 17.38 49.46 -16.48
C GLU A 3 15.94 49.68 -15.98
N ASN A 4 15.04 48.71 -16.21
CA ASN A 4 13.78 48.54 -15.45
C ASN A 4 12.96 47.32 -15.91
N ARG A 5 13.55 46.12 -15.89
CA ARG A 5 12.72 44.91 -15.71
C ARG A 5 12.75 44.57 -14.21
N PRO A 6 11.61 44.64 -13.48
CA PRO A 6 11.57 44.12 -12.12
C PRO A 6 12.00 42.64 -12.15
N GLU A 7 12.76 42.17 -11.17
CA GLU A 7 13.09 40.74 -11.01
C GLU A 7 11.79 39.94 -10.89
N LYS A 8 11.21 39.55 -12.03
CA LYS A 8 10.16 38.54 -12.11
C LYS A 8 10.84 37.20 -11.86
N ARG A 9 10.87 36.76 -10.61
CA ARG A 9 11.10 35.33 -10.33
C ARG A 9 9.86 34.57 -10.79
N LEU A 10 9.85 34.19 -12.07
CA LEU A 10 8.87 33.24 -12.58
C LEU A 10 8.90 31.99 -11.70
N PRO A 11 7.74 31.42 -11.32
CA PRO A 11 7.67 30.23 -10.49
C PRO A 11 8.09 28.99 -11.31
N ASN A 12 9.41 28.86 -11.39
CA ASN A 12 10.24 27.69 -11.69
C ASN A 12 10.59 27.34 -13.15
N ILE A 13 11.88 27.07 -13.32
CA ILE A 13 12.51 26.29 -14.40
C ILE A 13 13.57 25.40 -13.75
N GLY A 14 13.14 24.36 -13.04
CA GLY A 14 13.99 23.24 -12.61
C GLY A 14 14.13 22.21 -13.72
N LEU A 15 14.55 22.61 -14.92
CA LEU A 15 14.62 21.70 -16.06
C LEU A 15 15.77 20.71 -15.88
N ASN A 16 15.45 19.42 -15.90
CA ASN A 16 16.45 18.38 -15.92
C ASN A 16 17.33 18.51 -17.19
N PRO A 17 18.64 18.75 -17.08
CA PRO A 17 19.53 18.96 -18.23
C PRO A 17 19.66 17.71 -19.12
N LYS A 18 19.29 16.53 -18.60
CA LYS A 18 19.33 15.25 -19.32
C LYS A 18 18.12 15.01 -20.22
N PHE A 19 17.05 15.82 -20.11
CA PHE A 19 15.81 15.60 -20.88
C PHE A 19 15.78 16.51 -22.11
N ARG A 20 16.41 16.07 -23.19
CA ARG A 20 16.53 16.79 -24.47
C ARG A 20 15.99 15.94 -25.64
N PHE A 21 15.71 16.56 -26.79
CA PHE A 21 15.18 15.83 -27.96
C PHE A 21 16.14 14.76 -28.48
N ASP A 22 17.43 15.05 -28.52
CA ASP A 22 18.49 14.13 -28.95
C ASP A 22 18.68 12.90 -28.03
N THR A 23 18.32 13.05 -26.76
CA THR A 23 18.30 12.01 -25.72
C THR A 23 16.99 11.23 -25.62
N PHE A 24 15.96 11.64 -26.38
CA PHE A 24 14.66 10.96 -26.39
C PHE A 24 14.71 9.72 -27.29
N GLY A 25 14.24 8.58 -26.77
CA GLY A 25 14.18 7.33 -27.54
C GLY A 25 12.97 7.32 -28.47
N LEU A 26 13.20 7.69 -29.74
CA LEU A 26 12.15 7.78 -30.76
C LEU A 26 11.75 6.40 -31.28
N GLY A 27 10.45 6.18 -31.45
CA GLY A 27 9.87 5.03 -32.12
C GLY A 27 8.47 5.35 -32.65
N PRO A 28 7.85 4.45 -33.43
CA PRO A 28 6.54 4.68 -34.04
C PRO A 28 5.43 5.06 -33.04
N GLU A 29 5.57 4.64 -31.77
CA GLU A 29 4.58 4.83 -30.71
C GLU A 29 4.62 6.21 -30.05
N ASN A 30 5.71 6.96 -30.25
CA ASN A 30 5.91 8.29 -29.68
C ASN A 30 6.38 9.34 -30.71
N GLU A 31 6.50 8.95 -31.99
CA GLU A 31 6.93 9.80 -33.09
C GLU A 31 6.04 11.02 -33.26
N PHE A 32 4.72 10.84 -33.20
CA PHE A 32 3.77 11.94 -33.36
C PHE A 32 3.85 12.96 -32.21
N ALA A 33 3.99 12.49 -30.96
CA ALA A 33 4.19 13.35 -29.79
C ALA A 33 5.50 14.14 -29.88
N HIS A 34 6.57 13.47 -30.31
CA HIS A 34 7.88 14.11 -30.52
C HIS A 34 7.82 15.17 -31.63
N ALA A 35 7.20 14.85 -32.77
CA ALA A 35 7.06 15.79 -33.89
C ALA A 35 6.22 17.03 -33.51
N ALA A 36 5.13 16.83 -32.77
CA ALA A 36 4.30 17.92 -32.25
C ALA A 36 5.10 18.83 -31.31
N ALA A 37 5.84 18.25 -30.35
CA ALA A 37 6.68 19.01 -29.43
C ALA A 37 7.79 19.77 -30.16
N LEU A 38 8.41 19.17 -31.17
CA LEU A 38 9.46 19.81 -31.98
C LEU A 38 8.92 20.92 -32.90
N ALA A 39 7.67 20.81 -33.37
CA ALA A 39 7.03 21.87 -34.14
C ALA A 39 6.75 23.10 -33.26
N ILE A 40 6.24 22.87 -32.04
CA ILE A 40 5.98 23.93 -31.07
C ILE A 40 7.28 24.61 -30.63
N SER A 41 8.36 23.86 -30.40
CA SER A 41 9.61 24.46 -29.96
C SER A 41 10.25 25.38 -31.01
N LYS A 42 10.00 25.14 -32.31
CA LYS A 42 10.45 26.01 -33.41
C LYS A 42 9.64 27.30 -33.49
N THR A 43 8.31 27.19 -33.40
CA THR A 43 7.39 28.32 -33.53
C THR A 43 6.29 28.25 -32.46
N PRO A 44 6.59 28.67 -31.22
CA PRO A 44 5.60 28.70 -30.13
C PRO A 44 4.36 29.50 -30.52
N SER A 45 3.20 29.05 -30.06
CA SER A 45 1.85 29.56 -30.30
C SER A 45 1.34 29.52 -31.75
N LYS A 46 2.21 29.35 -32.75
CA LYS A 46 1.84 29.35 -34.19
C LYS A 46 1.64 27.95 -34.77
N ALA A 47 2.23 26.93 -34.16
CA ALA A 47 2.08 25.54 -34.62
C ALA A 47 0.77 24.93 -34.12
N TYR A 48 0.69 24.67 -32.80
CA TYR A 48 -0.47 24.07 -32.14
C TYR A 48 -0.62 24.66 -30.73
N ASN A 49 -1.83 25.05 -30.36
CA ASN A 49 -2.10 25.61 -29.03
C ASN A 49 -3.56 25.32 -28.58
N PRO A 50 -3.79 24.69 -27.42
CA PRO A 50 -2.81 24.01 -26.56
C PRO A 50 -2.28 22.70 -27.19
N LEU A 51 -1.17 22.17 -26.69
CA LEU A 51 -0.77 20.77 -26.89
C LEU A 51 -1.13 19.96 -25.64
N TYR A 52 -1.82 18.83 -25.81
CA TYR A 52 -2.15 17.89 -24.74
C TYR A 52 -1.53 16.52 -25.01
N LEU A 53 -0.51 16.16 -24.25
CA LEU A 53 0.11 14.84 -24.28
C LEU A 53 -0.56 13.92 -23.26
N TYR A 54 -0.97 12.72 -23.66
CA TYR A 54 -1.56 11.77 -22.72
C TYR A 54 -1.06 10.35 -22.87
N GLY A 55 -1.12 9.59 -21.79
CA GLY A 55 -0.82 8.16 -21.77
C GLY A 55 -0.38 7.71 -20.39
N PRO A 56 -0.30 6.38 -20.13
CA PRO A 56 0.14 5.82 -18.86
C PRO A 56 1.40 6.48 -18.28
N PRO A 57 1.61 6.43 -16.95
CA PRO A 57 2.86 6.87 -16.34
C PRO A 57 4.07 6.26 -17.05
N THR A 58 5.22 6.96 -17.00
CA THR A 58 6.53 6.49 -17.52
C THR A 58 6.74 6.48 -19.03
N LEU A 59 5.79 6.93 -19.86
CA LEU A 59 5.97 6.92 -21.34
C LEU A 59 6.79 8.09 -21.92
N GLY A 60 7.45 8.90 -21.08
CA GLY A 60 8.32 9.98 -21.54
C GLY A 60 7.64 11.34 -21.76
N LYS A 61 6.40 11.54 -21.27
CA LYS A 61 5.69 12.84 -21.29
C LYS A 61 6.54 13.97 -20.69
N THR A 62 6.99 13.81 -19.44
CA THR A 62 7.89 14.74 -18.75
C THR A 62 9.18 15.00 -19.52
N HIS A 63 9.78 13.96 -20.13
CA HIS A 63 10.98 14.12 -20.95
C HIS A 63 10.69 15.04 -22.14
N LEU A 64 9.60 14.81 -22.87
CA LEU A 64 9.21 15.66 -24.01
C LEU A 64 8.89 17.09 -23.59
N LEU A 65 8.20 17.30 -22.47
CA LEU A 65 7.92 18.65 -21.95
C LEU A 65 9.21 19.41 -21.62
N HIS A 66 10.15 18.75 -20.96
CA HIS A 66 11.46 19.33 -20.66
C HIS A 66 12.29 19.59 -21.92
N ALA A 67 12.28 18.66 -22.88
CA ALA A 67 13.00 18.79 -24.14
C ALA A 67 12.47 19.97 -24.98
N LEU A 68 11.15 20.11 -25.04
CA LEU A 68 10.48 21.26 -25.62
C LEU A 68 10.90 22.56 -24.92
N ALA A 69 10.88 22.58 -23.59
CA ALA A 69 11.26 23.77 -22.82
C ALA A 69 12.72 24.18 -23.08
N HIS A 70 13.67 23.23 -23.02
CA HIS A 70 15.09 23.49 -23.32
C HIS A 70 15.29 24.06 -24.72
N GLU A 71 14.59 23.50 -25.72
CA GLU A 71 14.71 23.93 -27.11
C GLU A 71 14.14 25.34 -27.32
N ILE A 72 13.03 25.69 -26.64
CA ILE A 72 12.46 27.04 -26.67
C ILE A 72 13.42 28.01 -25.95
N THR A 73 13.93 27.67 -24.76
CA THR A 73 14.90 28.52 -24.05
C THR A 73 16.14 28.80 -24.91
N ALA A 74 16.59 27.81 -25.68
CA ALA A 74 17.76 27.95 -26.55
C ALA A 74 17.49 28.80 -27.81
N LYS A 75 16.30 28.68 -28.42
CA LYS A 75 15.97 29.37 -29.69
C LYS A 75 15.27 30.71 -29.51
N HIS A 76 14.57 30.89 -28.40
CA HIS A 76 13.74 32.05 -28.08
C HIS A 76 14.04 32.53 -26.65
N PRO A 77 15.26 33.03 -26.38
CA PRO A 77 15.70 33.40 -25.03
C PRO A 77 14.91 34.58 -24.43
N ASP A 78 14.19 35.33 -25.26
CA ASP A 78 13.38 36.48 -24.85
C ASP A 78 11.99 36.09 -24.29
N LEU A 79 11.60 34.81 -24.38
CA LEU A 79 10.29 34.32 -23.92
C LEU A 79 10.33 33.89 -22.46
N ASP A 80 9.33 34.34 -21.69
CA ASP A 80 9.11 33.94 -20.31
C ASP A 80 8.45 32.55 -20.25
N ILE A 81 9.22 31.52 -19.90
CA ILE A 81 8.75 30.12 -19.82
C ILE A 81 8.44 29.75 -18.36
N CYS A 82 7.31 29.10 -18.13
CA CYS A 82 6.95 28.54 -16.84
C CYS A 82 6.71 27.03 -16.99
N HIS A 83 7.48 26.23 -16.23
CA HIS A 83 7.35 24.78 -16.19
C HIS A 83 7.13 24.30 -14.75
N LEU A 84 6.01 23.63 -14.50
CA LEU A 84 5.68 23.06 -13.21
C LEU A 84 4.75 21.84 -13.32
N SER A 85 4.66 21.06 -12.25
CA SER A 85 3.63 20.03 -12.13
C SER A 85 2.30 20.64 -11.69
N ALA A 86 1.18 20.02 -12.05
CA ALA A 86 -0.15 20.45 -11.61
C ALA A 86 -0.31 20.38 -10.09
N GLY A 87 0.39 19.45 -9.42
CA GLY A 87 0.43 19.41 -7.95
C GLY A 87 1.12 20.64 -7.36
N SER A 88 2.28 21.03 -7.90
CA SER A 88 2.98 22.24 -7.47
C SER A 88 2.19 23.53 -7.80
N PHE A 89 1.48 23.57 -8.93
CA PHE A 89 0.58 24.66 -9.25
C PHE A 89 -0.54 24.78 -8.21
N LYS A 90 -1.18 23.65 -7.87
CA LYS A 90 -2.23 23.59 -6.86
C LYS A 90 -1.73 24.01 -5.49
N ASP A 91 -0.59 23.50 -5.03
CA ASP A 91 0.01 23.87 -3.74
C ASP A 91 0.28 25.39 -3.65
N GLN A 92 0.75 26.00 -4.74
CA GLN A 92 0.97 27.46 -4.77
C GLN A 92 -0.35 28.24 -4.78
N LEU A 93 -1.36 27.74 -5.48
CA LEU A 93 -2.69 28.33 -5.51
C LEU A 93 -3.37 28.26 -4.12
N ASP A 94 -3.31 27.10 -3.47
CA ASP A 94 -3.87 26.89 -2.11
C ASP A 94 -3.20 27.82 -1.09
N ARG A 95 -1.87 28.00 -1.17
CA ARG A 95 -1.17 29.00 -0.34
C ARG A 95 -1.65 30.42 -0.61
N SER A 96 -1.87 30.75 -1.89
CA SER A 96 -2.34 32.09 -2.27
C SER A 96 -3.78 32.35 -1.81
N LEU A 97 -4.65 31.34 -1.88
CA LEU A 97 -6.01 31.38 -1.34
C LEU A 97 -6.00 31.62 0.17
N ASN A 98 -5.17 30.88 0.92
CA ASN A 98 -5.05 31.03 2.37
C ASN A 98 -4.48 32.40 2.79
N GLN A 99 -3.62 33.00 1.96
CA GLN A 99 -3.00 34.30 2.23
C GLN A 99 -3.79 35.49 1.66
N GLY A 100 -4.89 35.23 0.92
CA GLY A 100 -5.67 36.27 0.25
C GLY A 100 -4.94 36.97 -0.91
N THR A 101 -3.92 36.34 -1.50
CA THR A 101 -3.06 36.90 -2.55
C THR A 101 -3.41 36.43 -3.96
N THR A 102 -4.60 35.87 -4.17
CA THR A 102 -5.03 35.20 -5.42
C THR A 102 -4.90 36.08 -6.66
N GLU A 103 -5.11 37.39 -6.53
CA GLU A 103 -4.98 38.33 -7.64
C GLU A 103 -3.53 38.45 -8.10
N HIS A 104 -2.58 38.51 -7.16
CA HIS A 104 -1.16 38.52 -7.47
C HIS A 104 -0.72 37.19 -8.12
N PHE A 105 -1.24 36.07 -7.62
CA PHE A 105 -1.02 34.75 -8.22
C PHE A 105 -1.50 34.70 -9.68
N ARG A 106 -2.72 35.16 -9.98
CA ARG A 106 -3.23 35.22 -11.37
C ARG A 106 -2.37 36.12 -12.25
N GLN A 107 -1.98 37.29 -11.77
CA GLN A 107 -1.14 38.22 -12.53
C GLN A 107 0.24 37.63 -12.86
N LEU A 108 0.84 36.88 -11.93
CA LEU A 108 2.12 36.21 -12.15
C LEU A 108 2.03 35.24 -13.33
N TYR A 109 1.07 34.30 -13.29
CA TYR A 109 0.90 33.29 -14.33
C TYR A 109 0.36 33.83 -15.66
N ASN A 110 -0.45 34.89 -15.64
CA ASN A 110 -0.96 35.54 -16.87
C ASN A 110 0.09 36.36 -17.64
N THR A 111 1.33 36.43 -17.13
CA THR A 111 2.42 37.14 -17.79
C THR A 111 3.43 36.24 -18.51
N VAL A 112 3.25 34.92 -18.45
CA VAL A 112 4.16 33.97 -19.10
C VAL A 112 3.87 33.88 -20.61
N ASP A 113 4.91 33.65 -21.40
CA ASP A 113 4.80 33.43 -22.84
C ASP A 113 4.57 31.97 -23.19
N VAL A 114 5.11 31.06 -22.38
CA VAL A 114 4.96 29.61 -22.52
C VAL A 114 4.62 29.00 -21.17
N PHE A 115 3.46 28.35 -21.09
CA PHE A 115 2.94 27.69 -19.89
C PHE A 115 2.93 26.17 -20.07
N ILE A 116 3.78 25.48 -19.33
CA ILE A 116 3.96 24.02 -19.41
C ILE A 116 3.54 23.40 -18.08
N LEU A 117 2.52 22.55 -18.12
CA LEU A 117 1.98 21.89 -16.94
C LEU A 117 2.04 20.36 -17.06
N ASP A 118 2.86 19.73 -16.21
CA ASP A 118 3.00 18.28 -16.14
C ASP A 118 2.03 17.65 -15.13
N ASP A 119 1.78 16.35 -15.26
CA ASP A 119 0.94 15.53 -14.38
C ASP A 119 -0.40 16.17 -14.00
N LEU A 120 -1.18 16.59 -15.00
CA LEU A 120 -2.48 17.23 -14.84
C LEU A 120 -3.48 16.44 -13.97
N ASN A 121 -3.21 15.16 -13.72
CA ASN A 121 -4.01 14.29 -12.84
C ASN A 121 -4.04 14.81 -11.38
N TYR A 122 -3.06 15.62 -10.97
CA TYR A 122 -3.03 16.26 -9.65
C TYR A 122 -3.89 17.54 -9.55
N LEU A 123 -4.44 18.03 -10.68
CA LEU A 123 -5.34 19.18 -10.70
C LEU A 123 -6.75 18.84 -10.15
N LYS A 124 -6.98 17.60 -9.72
CA LYS A 124 -8.22 17.18 -9.03
C LYS A 124 -8.38 17.98 -7.74
N GLY A 125 -9.49 18.70 -7.58
CA GLY A 125 -9.70 19.60 -6.45
C GLY A 125 -11.04 20.31 -6.49
N ASP A 126 -11.26 21.18 -5.49
CA ASP A 126 -12.48 21.95 -5.32
C ASP A 126 -12.78 22.88 -6.51
N SER A 127 -14.05 23.27 -6.65
CA SER A 127 -14.52 24.09 -7.77
C SER A 127 -13.80 25.45 -7.87
N GLN A 128 -13.27 25.95 -6.74
CA GLN A 128 -12.56 27.23 -6.68
C GLN A 128 -11.17 27.15 -7.33
N THR A 129 -10.42 26.08 -7.07
CA THR A 129 -9.11 25.82 -7.70
C THR A 129 -9.24 25.72 -9.22
N GLN A 130 -10.25 24.97 -9.68
CA GLN A 130 -10.49 24.75 -11.11
C GLN A 130 -10.96 26.03 -11.81
N GLU A 131 -11.77 26.85 -11.15
CA GLU A 131 -12.21 28.14 -11.68
C GLU A 131 -11.04 29.11 -11.87
N ILE A 132 -10.12 29.19 -10.91
CA ILE A 132 -8.93 30.07 -11.03
C ILE A 132 -7.98 29.56 -12.12
N PHE A 133 -7.81 28.24 -12.22
CA PHE A 133 -7.04 27.65 -13.31
C PHE A 133 -7.68 27.93 -14.68
N PHE A 134 -9.01 27.79 -14.79
CA PHE A 134 -9.75 28.11 -16.00
C PHE A 134 -9.58 29.57 -16.43
N GLN A 135 -9.58 30.51 -15.49
CA GLN A 135 -9.35 31.93 -15.76
C GLN A 135 -7.93 32.21 -16.29
N ILE A 136 -6.91 31.59 -15.68
CA ILE A 136 -5.52 31.72 -16.14
C ILE A 136 -5.37 31.10 -17.54
N PHE A 137 -5.89 29.89 -17.73
CA PHE A 137 -5.81 29.15 -18.98
C PHE A 137 -6.47 29.91 -20.13
N SER A 138 -7.70 30.41 -19.91
CA SER A 138 -8.44 31.18 -20.91
C SER A 138 -7.74 32.48 -21.26
N SER A 139 -7.22 33.21 -20.25
CA SER A 139 -6.48 34.46 -20.50
C SER A 139 -5.20 34.25 -21.30
N LEU A 140 -4.48 33.15 -21.07
CA LEU A 140 -3.28 32.80 -21.84
C LEU A 140 -3.62 32.43 -23.28
N LEU A 141 -4.71 31.67 -23.51
CA LEU A 141 -5.18 31.38 -24.87
C LEU A 141 -5.60 32.64 -25.63
N GLU A 142 -6.37 33.54 -25.00
CA GLU A 142 -6.81 34.80 -25.62
C GLU A 142 -5.64 35.71 -26.03
N LYS A 143 -4.50 35.59 -25.33
CA LYS A 143 -3.27 36.35 -25.60
C LYS A 143 -2.31 35.62 -26.54
N ASP A 144 -2.74 34.53 -27.18
CA ASP A 144 -1.93 33.67 -28.03
C ASP A 144 -0.63 33.19 -27.34
N LYS A 145 -0.67 32.91 -26.02
CA LYS A 145 0.46 32.34 -25.29
C LYS A 145 0.48 30.82 -25.43
N GLN A 146 1.67 30.23 -25.55
CA GLN A 146 1.79 28.80 -25.80
C GLN A 146 1.44 28.01 -24.54
N ILE A 147 0.55 27.04 -24.66
CA ILE A 147 0.22 26.12 -23.57
C ILE A 147 0.54 24.69 -23.96
N VAL A 148 1.20 23.96 -23.05
CA VAL A 148 1.51 22.53 -23.21
C VAL A 148 1.16 21.79 -21.92
N LEU A 149 0.40 20.71 -22.04
CA LEU A 149 -0.14 19.93 -20.94
C LEU A 149 0.25 18.47 -21.08
N ALA A 150 0.44 17.78 -19.95
CA ALA A 150 0.56 16.33 -19.90
C ALA A 150 -0.38 15.67 -18.87
N GLY A 151 -1.04 14.57 -19.26
CA GLY A 151 -1.97 13.81 -18.41
C GLY A 151 -1.87 12.29 -18.60
N HIS A 152 -2.62 11.51 -17.83
CA HIS A 152 -2.66 10.05 -17.98
C HIS A 152 -3.69 9.55 -19.00
N VAL A 153 -4.78 10.30 -19.15
CA VAL A 153 -5.95 9.93 -19.97
C VAL A 153 -6.30 11.09 -20.90
N PRO A 154 -6.99 10.84 -22.03
CA PRO A 154 -7.43 11.92 -22.92
C PRO A 154 -8.42 12.88 -22.23
N PRO A 155 -8.55 14.14 -22.71
CA PRO A 155 -9.45 15.12 -22.09
C PRO A 155 -10.91 14.66 -21.98
N THR A 156 -11.39 13.84 -22.93
CA THR A 156 -12.76 13.29 -22.93
C THR A 156 -13.06 12.34 -21.77
N LEU A 157 -12.02 11.74 -21.16
CA LEU A 157 -12.14 10.83 -20.02
C LEU A 157 -11.81 11.50 -18.69
N ARG A 158 -11.56 12.81 -18.67
CA ARG A 158 -11.29 13.60 -17.46
C ARG A 158 -12.59 14.11 -16.83
N SER A 159 -13.41 13.20 -16.27
CA SER A 159 -14.62 13.58 -15.52
C SER A 159 -14.32 14.30 -14.20
N ASP A 160 -13.06 14.30 -13.78
CA ASP A 160 -12.54 14.99 -12.60
C ASP A 160 -12.30 16.50 -12.82
N LEU A 161 -12.41 16.99 -14.07
CA LEU A 161 -12.23 18.39 -14.42
C LEU A 161 -13.53 19.02 -14.94
N ASP A 162 -13.68 20.32 -14.73
CA ASP A 162 -14.76 21.13 -15.30
C ASP A 162 -14.81 20.92 -16.83
N SER A 163 -16.02 20.71 -17.35
CA SER A 163 -16.24 20.44 -18.77
C SER A 163 -15.74 21.57 -19.68
N ARG A 164 -15.69 22.81 -19.18
CA ARG A 164 -15.10 23.95 -19.88
C ARG A 164 -13.59 23.77 -20.09
N LEU A 165 -12.87 23.28 -19.09
CA LEU A 165 -11.44 22.98 -19.20
C LEU A 165 -11.18 21.84 -20.16
N THR A 166 -11.93 20.75 -20.08
CA THR A 166 -11.75 19.61 -20.99
C THR A 166 -12.02 20.01 -22.44
N ASN A 167 -13.02 20.86 -22.67
CA ASN A 167 -13.31 21.40 -24.00
C ASN A 167 -12.16 22.28 -24.52
N LEU A 168 -11.57 23.13 -23.66
CA LEU A 168 -10.42 23.95 -24.02
C LEU A 168 -9.17 23.11 -24.34
N PHE A 169 -8.93 22.02 -23.62
CA PHE A 169 -7.83 21.10 -23.95
C PHE A 169 -8.05 20.41 -25.29
N HIS A 170 -9.30 20.08 -25.59
CA HIS A 170 -9.67 19.40 -26.83
C HIS A 170 -9.65 20.32 -28.06
N ALA A 171 -9.69 21.64 -27.86
CA ALA A 171 -9.61 22.64 -28.93
C ALA A 171 -8.23 22.71 -29.60
N GLY A 172 -7.20 22.17 -28.95
CA GLY A 172 -5.83 22.12 -29.46
C GLY A 172 -5.45 20.77 -30.06
N LEU A 173 -4.14 20.48 -30.05
CA LEU A 173 -3.62 19.19 -30.52
C LEU A 173 -3.55 18.19 -29.37
N VAL A 174 -4.32 17.11 -29.45
CA VAL A 174 -4.33 16.02 -28.47
C VAL A 174 -3.55 14.83 -29.02
N VAL A 175 -2.50 14.39 -28.33
CA VAL A 175 -1.59 13.34 -28.79
C VAL A 175 -1.46 12.22 -27.78
N ASP A 176 -1.66 10.99 -28.24
CA ASP A 176 -1.48 9.77 -27.46
C ASP A 176 0.00 9.35 -27.41
N MET A 177 0.44 8.90 -26.24
CA MET A 177 1.70 8.20 -26.05
C MET A 177 1.40 6.74 -25.73
N ARG A 178 1.95 5.83 -26.55
CA ARG A 178 1.74 4.38 -26.43
C ARG A 178 2.97 3.69 -25.83
N GLN A 179 2.78 2.47 -25.33
CA GLN A 179 3.87 1.66 -24.79
C GLN A 179 4.90 1.34 -25.89
N PRO A 180 6.21 1.43 -25.62
CA PRO A 180 7.23 1.20 -26.63
C PRO A 180 7.31 -0.28 -27.03
N SER A 181 7.37 -0.54 -28.33
CA SER A 181 7.71 -1.87 -28.88
C SER A 181 9.11 -2.32 -28.47
N TYR A 182 9.44 -3.57 -28.76
CA TYR A 182 10.77 -4.12 -28.46
C TYR A 182 11.89 -3.28 -29.07
N GLU A 183 11.70 -2.87 -30.32
CA GLU A 183 12.61 -2.04 -31.11
C GLU A 183 12.79 -0.67 -30.45
N THR A 184 11.70 -0.03 -30.05
CA THR A 184 11.73 1.27 -29.35
C THR A 184 12.40 1.14 -27.98
N ARG A 185 12.18 0.04 -27.24
CA ARG A 185 12.88 -0.23 -25.96
C ARG A 185 14.39 -0.39 -26.15
N VAL A 186 14.84 -1.05 -27.21
CA VAL A 186 16.27 -1.14 -27.56
C VAL A 186 16.84 0.25 -27.86
N ALA A 187 16.13 1.06 -28.65
CA ALA A 187 16.56 2.43 -28.97
C ALA A 187 16.66 3.32 -27.73
N ILE A 188 15.69 3.23 -26.80
CA ILE A 188 15.71 3.93 -25.51
C ILE A 188 16.95 3.52 -24.70
N LEU A 189 17.20 2.21 -24.56
CA LEU A 189 18.34 1.70 -23.79
C LEU A 189 19.68 2.16 -24.37
N GLN A 190 19.83 2.15 -25.70
CA GLN A 190 21.04 2.63 -26.37
C GLN A 190 21.29 4.11 -26.09
N LYS A 191 20.25 4.96 -26.19
CA LYS A 191 20.36 6.39 -25.88
C LYS A 191 20.72 6.63 -24.43
N LYS A 192 20.08 5.91 -23.51
CA LYS A 192 20.33 6.02 -22.07
C LYS A 192 21.73 5.54 -21.69
N SER A 193 22.22 4.47 -22.28
CA SER A 193 23.57 3.96 -22.00
C SER A 193 24.65 4.95 -22.46
N GLN A 194 24.44 5.66 -23.58
CA GLN A 194 25.32 6.73 -24.03
C GLN A 194 25.37 7.91 -23.03
N ILE A 195 24.20 8.33 -22.52
CA ILE A 195 24.11 9.44 -21.54
C ILE A 195 24.81 9.07 -20.23
N GLU A 196 24.71 7.81 -19.81
CA GLU A 196 25.35 7.30 -18.60
C GLU A 196 26.81 6.87 -18.81
N ASN A 197 27.41 7.11 -20.00
CA ASN A 197 28.76 6.68 -20.38
C ASN A 197 29.01 5.18 -20.14
N CYS A 198 27.98 4.38 -20.41
CA CYS A 198 27.93 2.95 -20.12
C CYS A 198 27.87 2.17 -21.45
N PHE A 199 28.90 1.37 -21.73
CA PHE A 199 28.92 0.51 -22.90
C PHE A 199 28.14 -0.79 -22.62
N LEU A 200 27.05 -1.00 -23.34
CA LEU A 200 26.26 -2.22 -23.28
C LEU A 200 26.49 -3.08 -24.53
N PRO A 201 26.99 -4.31 -24.39
CA PRO A 201 27.03 -5.24 -25.52
C PRO A 201 25.64 -5.48 -26.10
N ALA A 202 25.54 -5.68 -27.43
CA ALA A 202 24.26 -5.90 -28.12
C ALA A 202 23.40 -7.00 -27.46
N LYS A 203 24.04 -8.12 -27.05
CA LYS A 203 23.36 -9.21 -26.36
C LYS A 203 22.72 -8.79 -25.02
N VAL A 204 23.33 -7.84 -24.30
CA VAL A 204 22.82 -7.30 -23.04
C VAL A 204 21.66 -6.34 -23.29
N LEU A 205 21.78 -5.47 -24.29
CA LEU A 205 20.68 -4.59 -24.72
C LEU A 205 19.42 -5.38 -25.06
N HIS A 206 19.55 -6.40 -25.91
CA HIS A 206 18.44 -7.25 -26.31
C HIS A 206 17.87 -8.06 -25.13
N PHE A 207 18.72 -8.47 -24.18
CA PHE A 207 18.29 -9.15 -22.96
C PHE A 207 17.46 -8.22 -22.07
N ILE A 208 17.89 -6.99 -21.82
CA ILE A 208 17.14 -6.04 -21.00
C ILE A 208 15.82 -5.65 -21.69
N ALA A 209 15.86 -5.32 -22.99
CA ALA A 209 14.66 -4.97 -23.75
C ALA A 209 13.62 -6.10 -23.85
N GLY A 210 14.07 -7.36 -23.79
CA GLY A 210 13.23 -8.55 -23.83
C GLY A 210 12.58 -8.90 -22.49
N ASN A 211 13.28 -8.66 -21.37
CA ASN A 211 12.81 -9.05 -20.03
C ASN A 211 12.05 -7.95 -19.28
N PHE A 212 12.21 -6.68 -19.67
CA PHE A 212 11.56 -5.54 -19.02
C PHE A 212 10.63 -4.82 -20.00
N SER A 213 9.37 -5.28 -20.10
CA SER A 213 8.39 -4.78 -21.06
C SER A 213 7.25 -3.96 -20.46
N ARG A 214 7.12 -3.92 -19.12
CA ARG A 214 5.94 -3.32 -18.46
C ARG A 214 5.96 -1.80 -18.44
N ASN A 215 7.12 -1.18 -18.22
CA ASN A 215 7.28 0.28 -18.19
C ASN A 215 8.75 0.70 -18.46
N ILE A 216 8.95 1.96 -18.84
CA ILE A 216 10.31 2.49 -19.15
C ILE A 216 11.16 2.61 -17.88
N LEU A 217 10.55 2.78 -16.69
CA LEU A 217 11.28 2.85 -15.42
C LEU A 217 11.97 1.53 -15.07
N GLU A 218 11.37 0.38 -15.38
CA GLU A 218 11.96 -0.94 -15.19
C GLU A 218 13.20 -1.14 -16.09
N LEU A 219 13.11 -0.70 -17.35
CA LEU A 219 14.25 -0.69 -18.27
C LEU A 219 15.40 0.18 -17.74
N GLU A 220 15.09 1.41 -17.31
CA GLU A 220 16.09 2.33 -16.75
C GLU A 220 16.66 1.81 -15.43
N GLY A 221 15.83 1.23 -14.56
CA GLY A 221 16.25 0.64 -13.31
C GLY A 221 17.15 -0.58 -13.52
N ALA A 222 16.90 -1.37 -14.57
CA ALA A 222 17.78 -2.45 -14.97
C ALA A 222 19.13 -1.94 -15.47
N LEU A 223 19.13 -0.91 -16.32
CA LEU A 223 20.36 -0.26 -16.78
C LEU A 223 21.19 0.31 -15.63
N ARG A 224 20.57 1.10 -14.73
CA ARG A 224 21.28 1.71 -13.60
C ARG A 224 21.89 0.68 -12.67
N ARG A 225 21.16 -0.40 -12.36
CA ARG A 225 21.69 -1.49 -11.52
C ARG A 225 22.92 -2.14 -12.15
N LEU A 226 22.86 -2.42 -13.45
CA LEU A 226 23.98 -3.03 -14.17
C LEU A 226 25.18 -2.10 -14.28
N SER A 227 24.92 -0.82 -14.60
CA SER A 227 25.93 0.23 -14.69
C SER A 227 26.63 0.49 -13.35
N ALA A 228 25.85 0.63 -12.27
CA ALA A 228 26.36 0.83 -10.92
C ALA A 228 27.21 -0.36 -10.46
N TYR A 229 26.75 -1.59 -10.67
CA TYR A 229 27.53 -2.78 -10.31
C TYR A 229 28.84 -2.88 -11.11
N ALA A 230 28.79 -2.66 -12.43
CA ALA A 230 29.98 -2.69 -13.28
C ALA A 230 31.01 -1.62 -12.88
N SER A 231 30.54 -0.42 -12.56
CA SER A 231 31.36 0.69 -12.08
C SER A 231 31.99 0.40 -10.71
N LEU A 232 31.21 -0.09 -9.74
CA LEU A 232 31.69 -0.42 -8.39
C LEU A 232 32.67 -1.59 -8.38
N MET A 233 32.45 -2.59 -9.23
CA MET A 233 33.31 -3.77 -9.32
C MET A 233 34.48 -3.61 -10.31
N ASN A 234 34.58 -2.47 -11.00
CA ASN A 234 35.54 -2.19 -12.06
C ASN A 234 35.62 -3.32 -13.11
N LYS A 235 34.45 -3.78 -13.59
CA LYS A 235 34.32 -4.88 -14.56
C LYS A 235 33.51 -4.45 -15.77
N GLU A 236 33.83 -5.00 -16.93
CA GLU A 236 33.03 -4.79 -18.14
C GLU A 236 31.66 -5.48 -18.03
N ILE A 237 30.65 -4.84 -18.63
CA ILE A 237 29.29 -5.38 -18.65
C ILE A 237 29.23 -6.57 -19.59
N THR A 238 28.83 -7.73 -19.07
CA THR A 238 28.66 -8.96 -19.85
C THR A 238 27.23 -9.50 -19.74
N LEU A 239 26.82 -10.37 -20.67
CA LEU A 239 25.51 -11.03 -20.60
C LEU A 239 25.36 -11.90 -19.34
N GLY A 240 26.44 -12.53 -18.87
CA GLY A 240 26.42 -13.30 -17.62
C GLY A 240 26.16 -12.41 -16.41
N MET A 241 26.83 -11.26 -16.33
CA MET A 241 26.57 -10.24 -15.30
C MET A 241 25.13 -9.73 -15.37
N ALA A 242 24.64 -9.38 -16.55
CA ALA A 242 23.28 -8.89 -16.75
C ALA A 242 22.23 -9.93 -16.33
N LYS A 243 22.43 -11.21 -16.67
CA LYS A 243 21.56 -12.30 -16.20
C LYS A 243 21.58 -12.40 -14.68
N ASN A 244 22.75 -12.44 -14.05
CA ASN A 244 22.85 -12.62 -12.60
C ASN A 244 22.26 -11.45 -11.79
N LEU A 245 22.38 -10.21 -12.27
CA LEU A 245 21.95 -9.00 -11.54
C LEU A 245 20.52 -8.55 -11.85
N LEU A 246 20.03 -8.81 -13.07
CA LEU A 246 18.80 -8.21 -13.57
C LEU A 246 17.64 -9.20 -13.67
N THR A 247 17.86 -10.51 -13.66
CA THR A 247 16.76 -11.37 -13.23
C THR A 247 16.49 -11.03 -11.76
N PRO A 248 15.25 -10.72 -11.36
CA PRO A 248 14.93 -10.68 -9.94
C PRO A 248 15.46 -11.98 -9.34
N GLU A 249 16.17 -11.91 -8.22
CA GLU A 249 16.61 -13.09 -7.47
C GLU A 249 15.38 -13.95 -7.13
N ALA A 250 14.98 -14.83 -8.05
CA ALA A 250 14.73 -16.19 -7.70
C ALA A 250 16.11 -16.81 -7.45
N PRO A 251 16.31 -17.51 -6.32
CA PRO A 251 17.58 -18.17 -6.04
C PRO A 251 17.95 -19.11 -7.21
N PRO A 252 19.24 -19.42 -7.42
CA PRO A 252 19.64 -20.33 -8.47
C PRO A 252 18.82 -21.62 -8.34
N ALA A 253 18.15 -22.01 -9.43
CA ALA A 253 17.36 -23.21 -9.45
C ALA A 253 18.25 -24.39 -9.02
N PRO A 254 17.91 -25.12 -7.95
CA PRO A 254 18.41 -26.46 -7.82
C PRO A 254 17.85 -27.23 -9.01
N ASN A 255 18.73 -27.90 -9.75
CA ASN A 255 18.34 -28.88 -10.73
C ASN A 255 17.51 -29.97 -10.04
N THR A 256 16.19 -29.83 -10.06
CA THR A 256 15.24 -30.92 -9.82
C THR A 256 13.95 -30.60 -10.56
N ASN A 257 13.61 -31.46 -11.52
CA ASN A 257 12.32 -31.49 -12.19
C ASN A 257 11.18 -31.50 -11.14
N GLN A 258 10.49 -30.36 -10.98
CA GLN A 258 9.06 -30.19 -10.64
C GLN A 258 8.85 -28.72 -10.21
N SER A 259 7.94 -28.01 -10.88
CA SER A 259 7.78 -26.55 -10.82
C SER A 259 6.55 -26.10 -10.01
N PRO A 260 6.70 -25.39 -8.87
CA PRO A 260 5.61 -24.70 -8.15
C PRO A 260 5.41 -23.23 -8.56
N GLY A 261 6.25 -22.67 -9.45
CA GLY A 261 6.32 -21.23 -9.74
C GLY A 261 5.08 -20.56 -10.36
N LYS A 262 4.03 -21.31 -10.72
CA LYS A 262 2.78 -20.76 -11.25
C LYS A 262 1.77 -20.34 -10.17
N LEU A 263 1.96 -20.73 -8.91
CA LEU A 263 0.97 -20.52 -7.84
C LEU A 263 0.97 -19.12 -7.21
N LEU A 264 2.04 -18.34 -7.36
CA LEU A 264 2.28 -17.16 -6.51
C LEU A 264 1.80 -15.82 -7.10
N ASP A 265 1.65 -15.74 -8.42
CA ASP A 265 1.23 -14.50 -9.13
C ASP A 265 -0.30 -14.44 -9.41
N THR A 266 -1.04 -15.50 -9.12
CA THR A 266 -2.51 -15.58 -9.32
C THR A 266 -3.21 -15.84 -8.00
N ARG A 267 -4.42 -15.28 -7.77
CA ARG A 267 -5.27 -15.68 -6.62
C ARG A 267 -5.42 -17.22 -6.67
N PRO A 268 -4.85 -17.97 -5.72
CA PRO A 268 -4.81 -19.42 -5.83
C PRO A 268 -6.22 -19.99 -5.63
N ASP A 269 -6.71 -20.75 -6.59
CA ASP A 269 -7.96 -21.50 -6.48
C ASP A 269 -7.69 -22.93 -5.96
N PHE A 270 -8.70 -23.53 -5.33
CA PHE A 270 -8.60 -24.83 -4.68
C PHE A 270 -8.09 -25.94 -5.60
N GLN A 271 -8.54 -25.99 -6.85
CA GLN A 271 -8.11 -27.03 -7.78
C GLN A 271 -6.62 -26.88 -8.10
N THR A 272 -6.19 -25.66 -8.42
CA THR A 272 -4.78 -25.38 -8.73
C THR A 272 -3.86 -25.73 -7.55
N VAL A 273 -4.25 -25.38 -6.32
CA VAL A 273 -3.46 -25.72 -5.11
C VAL A 273 -3.43 -27.22 -4.86
N ARG A 274 -4.55 -27.94 -5.03
CA ARG A 274 -4.58 -29.40 -4.85
C ARG A 274 -3.69 -30.13 -5.86
N GLU A 275 -3.58 -29.62 -7.07
CA GLU A 275 -2.80 -30.24 -8.15
C GLU A 275 -1.30 -29.88 -8.08
N HIS A 276 -0.94 -28.67 -7.62
CA HIS A 276 0.40 -28.12 -7.81
C HIS A 276 1.05 -27.51 -6.54
N GLY A 277 0.41 -27.59 -5.37
CA GLY A 277 0.94 -27.00 -4.15
C GLY A 277 0.55 -27.73 -2.87
N ASN A 278 0.97 -27.16 -1.73
CA ASN A 278 0.66 -27.70 -0.41
C ASN A 278 -0.68 -27.13 0.07
N TYR A 279 -1.75 -27.90 -0.11
CA TYR A 279 -3.05 -27.56 0.48
C TYR A 279 -3.08 -27.96 1.95
N VAL A 280 -3.21 -26.98 2.85
CA VAL A 280 -3.45 -27.21 4.27
C VAL A 280 -4.94 -27.49 4.47
N ASP A 281 -5.27 -28.67 4.98
CA ASP A 281 -6.66 -29.10 5.09
C ASP A 281 -7.45 -28.31 6.15
N LYS A 282 -8.37 -27.46 5.68
CA LYS A 282 -9.34 -26.70 6.49
C LYS A 282 -10.77 -27.20 6.30
N THR A 283 -10.95 -28.35 5.64
CA THR A 283 -12.27 -28.77 5.17
C THR A 283 -13.21 -29.20 6.31
N MET A 284 -12.68 -29.44 7.52
CA MET A 284 -13.48 -29.67 8.73
C MET A 284 -14.45 -28.55 9.06
N PHE A 285 -14.09 -27.29 8.80
CA PHE A 285 -14.97 -26.14 9.06
C PHE A 285 -16.15 -26.08 8.09
N LEU A 286 -16.04 -26.75 6.93
CA LEU A 286 -17.04 -26.69 5.88
C LEU A 286 -18.20 -27.66 6.12
N GLN A 287 -17.99 -28.71 6.92
CA GLN A 287 -18.98 -29.77 7.10
C GLN A 287 -20.32 -29.22 7.61
N ALA A 288 -20.28 -28.39 8.65
CA ALA A 288 -21.48 -27.76 9.22
C ALA A 288 -22.12 -26.77 8.23
N LEU A 289 -21.30 -25.93 7.58
CA LEU A 289 -21.76 -24.94 6.60
C LEU A 289 -22.49 -25.60 5.42
N ILE A 290 -21.95 -26.72 4.92
CA ILE A 290 -22.53 -27.45 3.79
C ILE A 290 -23.78 -28.23 4.22
N SER A 291 -23.78 -28.86 5.38
CA SER A 291 -24.89 -29.72 5.80
C SER A 291 -26.10 -28.92 6.29
N GLN A 292 -25.88 -27.89 7.10
CA GLN A 292 -26.95 -27.12 7.74
C GLN A 292 -27.45 -25.97 6.85
N GLY A 293 -26.56 -25.39 6.05
CA GLY A 293 -26.86 -24.16 5.30
C GLY A 293 -27.06 -22.96 6.23
N GLY A 294 -27.50 -21.84 5.66
CA GLY A 294 -27.71 -20.57 6.38
C GLY A 294 -26.94 -19.40 5.79
N SER A 295 -26.95 -18.27 6.50
CA SER A 295 -26.26 -17.03 6.10
C SER A 295 -25.10 -16.77 7.04
N PHE A 296 -23.88 -16.70 6.51
CA PHE A 296 -22.66 -16.55 7.29
C PHE A 296 -21.79 -15.42 6.74
N PHE A 297 -21.07 -14.76 7.65
CA PHE A 297 -20.09 -13.74 7.34
C PHE A 297 -18.75 -14.07 8.01
N LEU A 298 -17.67 -13.90 7.26
CA LEU A 298 -16.31 -14.06 7.77
C LEU A 298 -15.43 -12.88 7.34
N SER A 299 -15.01 -12.07 8.31
CA SER A 299 -13.98 -11.04 8.11
C SER A 299 -12.59 -11.59 8.42
N ARG A 300 -11.65 -11.38 7.49
CA ARG A 300 -10.21 -11.57 7.73
C ARG A 300 -9.43 -10.51 6.93
N PRO A 301 -8.18 -10.19 7.31
CA PRO A 301 -7.33 -9.29 6.55
C PRO A 301 -7.13 -9.72 5.09
N ARG A 302 -6.56 -8.83 4.27
CA ARG A 302 -6.20 -9.17 2.88
C ARG A 302 -5.22 -10.35 2.86
N ARG A 303 -5.31 -11.18 1.81
CA ARG A 303 -4.40 -12.32 1.57
C ARG A 303 -4.35 -13.37 2.70
N PHE A 304 -5.43 -13.49 3.47
CA PHE A 304 -5.58 -14.52 4.51
C PHE A 304 -6.18 -15.84 4.00
N GLY A 305 -6.35 -16.02 2.68
CA GLY A 305 -6.89 -17.25 2.09
C GLY A 305 -8.41 -17.29 1.91
N LYS A 306 -9.12 -16.15 2.00
CA LYS A 306 -10.58 -16.06 1.80
C LYS A 306 -11.05 -16.63 0.46
N SER A 307 -10.43 -16.23 -0.65
CA SER A 307 -10.78 -16.74 -1.98
C SER A 307 -10.48 -18.25 -2.13
N LEU A 308 -9.44 -18.76 -1.46
CA LEU A 308 -9.15 -20.20 -1.44
C LEU A 308 -10.26 -20.96 -0.70
N LEU A 309 -10.72 -20.45 0.45
CA LEU A 309 -11.87 -21.01 1.19
C LEU A 309 -13.15 -21.00 0.33
N LEU A 310 -13.44 -19.89 -0.35
CA LEU A 310 -14.60 -19.78 -1.24
C LEU A 310 -14.52 -20.75 -2.43
N SER A 311 -13.35 -20.87 -3.06
CA SER A 311 -13.16 -21.84 -4.15
C SER A 311 -13.25 -23.30 -3.67
N THR A 312 -12.85 -23.58 -2.42
CA THR A 312 -13.03 -24.89 -1.77
C THR A 312 -14.52 -25.17 -1.55
N LEU A 313 -15.27 -24.22 -0.95
CA LEU A 313 -16.72 -24.32 -0.79
C LEU A 313 -17.43 -24.52 -2.13
N LYS A 314 -17.05 -23.74 -3.15
CA LYS A 314 -17.58 -23.87 -4.52
C LYS A 314 -17.36 -25.28 -5.06
N ALA A 315 -16.15 -25.82 -4.98
CA ALA A 315 -15.85 -27.17 -5.44
C ALA A 315 -16.65 -28.25 -4.69
N ALA A 316 -16.88 -28.06 -3.38
CA ALA A 316 -17.71 -28.96 -2.58
C ALA A 316 -19.16 -28.99 -3.06
N PHE A 317 -19.78 -27.81 -3.25
CA PHE A 317 -21.16 -27.71 -3.75
C PHE A 317 -21.31 -28.15 -5.21
N GLU A 318 -20.29 -27.96 -6.05
CA GLU A 318 -20.26 -28.46 -7.42
C GLU A 318 -20.15 -29.99 -7.51
N GLY A 319 -19.91 -30.69 -6.39
CA GLY A 319 -19.79 -32.14 -6.33
C GLY A 319 -18.45 -32.66 -6.84
N LYS A 320 -17.38 -31.84 -6.81
CA LYS A 320 -16.04 -32.22 -7.32
C LYS A 320 -15.27 -33.11 -6.32
N GLN A 321 -15.87 -34.24 -5.94
CA GLN A 321 -15.38 -35.16 -4.90
C GLN A 321 -13.90 -35.56 -5.07
N ALA A 322 -13.45 -35.77 -6.32
CA ALA A 322 -12.07 -36.18 -6.60
C ALA A 322 -11.01 -35.22 -6.04
N LEU A 323 -11.30 -33.91 -5.97
CA LEU A 323 -10.38 -32.91 -5.42
C LEU A 323 -10.23 -33.01 -3.89
N PHE A 324 -11.21 -33.64 -3.22
CA PHE A 324 -11.24 -33.79 -1.77
C PHE A 324 -10.68 -35.11 -1.29
N LYS A 325 -10.16 -35.95 -2.18
CA LYS A 325 -9.49 -37.18 -1.78
C LYS A 325 -8.41 -36.88 -0.74
N ASP A 326 -8.39 -37.67 0.32
CA ASP A 326 -7.48 -37.59 1.47
C ASP A 326 -7.63 -36.33 2.34
N LEU A 327 -8.70 -35.55 2.14
CA LEU A 327 -9.09 -34.43 3.01
C LEU A 327 -10.20 -34.86 3.98
N TRP A 328 -10.31 -34.18 5.11
CA TRP A 328 -11.28 -34.45 6.18
C TRP A 328 -12.71 -34.54 5.68
N LEU A 329 -13.13 -33.65 4.77
CA LEU A 329 -14.51 -33.58 4.29
C LEU A 329 -14.92 -34.74 3.35
N HIS A 330 -13.95 -35.49 2.80
CA HIS A 330 -14.17 -36.49 1.74
C HIS A 330 -15.32 -37.47 2.04
N ASP A 331 -15.36 -37.98 3.27
CA ASP A 331 -16.29 -39.01 3.76
C ASP A 331 -17.34 -38.45 4.76
N LYS A 332 -17.43 -37.12 4.89
CA LYS A 332 -18.26 -36.46 5.93
C LYS A 332 -19.53 -35.80 5.42
N ILE A 333 -19.70 -35.72 4.10
CA ILE A 333 -20.85 -35.11 3.45
C ILE A 333 -21.38 -35.98 2.32
N ASP A 334 -22.65 -35.79 1.99
CA ASP A 334 -23.21 -36.28 0.73
C ASP A 334 -22.81 -35.33 -0.40
N TRP A 335 -22.17 -35.87 -1.44
CA TRP A 335 -21.68 -35.11 -2.61
C TRP A 335 -22.80 -34.69 -3.57
N GLN A 336 -23.93 -34.23 -3.02
CA GLN A 336 -25.06 -33.73 -3.80
C GLN A 336 -24.68 -32.43 -4.52
N LYS A 337 -24.69 -32.48 -5.85
CA LYS A 337 -24.43 -31.31 -6.69
C LYS A 337 -25.51 -30.25 -6.49
N ARG A 338 -25.09 -29.00 -6.26
CA ARG A 338 -25.94 -27.81 -6.13
C ARG A 338 -25.43 -26.70 -7.05
N PRO A 339 -26.31 -25.85 -7.59
CA PRO A 339 -25.87 -24.67 -8.31
C PRO A 339 -25.14 -23.70 -7.39
N VAL A 340 -24.04 -23.12 -7.87
CA VAL A 340 -23.22 -22.16 -7.12
C VAL A 340 -23.16 -20.83 -7.88
N ILE A 341 -23.51 -19.75 -7.20
CA ILE A 341 -23.28 -18.37 -7.65
C ILE A 341 -22.07 -17.85 -6.89
N HIS A 342 -21.07 -17.31 -7.60
CA HIS A 342 -19.90 -16.69 -6.99
C HIS A 342 -19.74 -15.26 -7.51
N PHE A 343 -19.87 -14.28 -6.61
CA PHE A 343 -19.68 -12.87 -6.92
C PHE A 343 -18.40 -12.35 -6.27
N ASP A 344 -17.48 -11.85 -7.09
CA ASP A 344 -16.26 -11.17 -6.64
C ASP A 344 -16.39 -9.68 -6.91
N LEU A 345 -16.72 -8.90 -5.87
CA LEU A 345 -16.97 -7.47 -5.98
C LEU A 345 -15.69 -6.68 -6.21
N SER A 346 -14.52 -7.23 -5.87
CA SER A 346 -13.21 -6.58 -6.09
C SER A 346 -12.81 -6.52 -7.56
N SER A 347 -13.39 -7.37 -8.39
CA SER A 347 -13.15 -7.40 -9.84
C SER A 347 -13.84 -6.25 -10.61
N LYS A 348 -14.58 -5.38 -9.90
CA LYS A 348 -15.50 -4.39 -10.46
C LYS A 348 -15.15 -2.96 -10.05
N ARG A 349 -15.79 -2.00 -10.72
CA ARG A 349 -15.61 -0.57 -10.49
C ARG A 349 -16.81 -0.02 -9.72
N TRP A 350 -16.52 0.84 -8.74
CA TRP A 350 -17.53 1.39 -7.82
C TRP A 350 -17.39 2.91 -7.72
N ASN A 351 -17.07 3.58 -8.82
CA ASN A 351 -16.66 4.99 -8.83
C ASN A 351 -17.84 5.96 -9.00
N SER A 352 -19.02 5.46 -9.39
CA SER A 352 -20.29 6.18 -9.44
C SER A 352 -21.44 5.21 -9.22
N LEU A 353 -22.66 5.72 -9.07
CA LEU A 353 -23.86 4.89 -8.94
C LEU A 353 -24.16 4.12 -10.24
N GLU A 354 -23.94 4.73 -11.41
CA GLU A 354 -24.08 4.06 -12.71
C GLU A 354 -23.08 2.93 -12.90
N ASP A 355 -21.80 3.17 -12.54
CA ASP A 355 -20.74 2.16 -12.58
C ASP A 355 -21.06 0.98 -11.65
N ALA A 356 -21.61 1.25 -10.47
CA ALA A 356 -22.00 0.24 -9.50
C ALA A 356 -23.16 -0.62 -10.02
N GLU A 357 -24.21 0.00 -10.58
CA GLU A 357 -25.35 -0.71 -11.14
C GLU A 357 -24.95 -1.56 -12.36
N LEU A 358 -24.09 -1.04 -13.24
CA LEU A 358 -23.52 -1.81 -14.35
C LEU A 358 -22.66 -2.97 -13.84
N SER A 359 -21.85 -2.75 -12.81
CA SER A 359 -21.00 -3.78 -12.21
C SER A 359 -21.82 -4.94 -11.63
N LEU A 360 -22.92 -4.65 -10.94
CA LEU A 360 -23.86 -5.67 -10.44
C LEU A 360 -24.49 -6.46 -11.60
N LYS A 361 -24.97 -5.79 -12.65
CA LYS A 361 -25.53 -6.46 -13.83
C LYS A 361 -24.53 -7.42 -14.48
N VAL A 362 -23.30 -6.97 -14.70
CA VAL A 362 -22.24 -7.81 -15.29
C VAL A 362 -21.92 -9.01 -14.40
N LEU A 363 -21.91 -8.85 -13.06
CA LEU A 363 -21.73 -9.98 -12.15
C LEU A 363 -22.85 -11.03 -12.30
N ILE A 364 -24.10 -10.58 -12.35
CA ILE A 364 -25.28 -11.45 -12.49
C ILE A 364 -25.29 -12.13 -13.87
N GLU A 365 -25.01 -11.40 -14.95
CA GLU A 365 -24.92 -11.95 -16.31
C GLU A 365 -23.83 -13.00 -16.43
N ASN A 366 -22.64 -12.75 -15.87
CA ASN A 366 -21.56 -13.73 -15.86
C ASN A 366 -21.96 -15.01 -15.10
N ALA A 367 -22.65 -14.87 -13.96
CA ALA A 367 -23.18 -16.01 -13.23
C ALA A 367 -24.25 -16.76 -14.04
N ALA A 368 -25.19 -16.06 -14.68
CA ALA A 368 -26.21 -16.67 -15.53
C ALA A 368 -25.60 -17.43 -16.72
N ASN A 369 -24.64 -16.81 -17.41
CA ASN A 369 -23.92 -17.43 -18.53
C ASN A 369 -23.15 -18.68 -18.10
N SER A 370 -22.56 -18.70 -16.90
CA SER A 370 -21.86 -19.89 -16.38
C SER A 370 -22.77 -21.09 -16.11
N HIS A 371 -24.08 -20.86 -16.04
CA HIS A 371 -25.12 -21.89 -15.88
C HIS A 371 -26.02 -22.02 -17.12
N ASP A 372 -25.61 -21.45 -18.26
CA ASP A 372 -26.38 -21.45 -19.51
C ASP A 372 -27.80 -20.85 -19.40
N ILE A 373 -27.98 -19.88 -18.50
CA ILE A 373 -29.26 -19.18 -18.27
C ILE A 373 -29.28 -17.85 -19.02
N LYS A 374 -30.37 -17.61 -19.77
CA LYS A 374 -30.66 -16.31 -20.38
C LYS A 374 -31.65 -15.54 -19.51
N LEU A 375 -31.23 -14.37 -19.05
CA LEU A 375 -32.05 -13.45 -18.28
C LEU A 375 -32.88 -12.56 -19.20
N LYS A 376 -34.07 -12.17 -18.75
CA LYS A 376 -35.00 -11.28 -19.47
C LYS A 376 -35.15 -9.93 -18.77
N GLN A 377 -34.91 -9.89 -17.46
CA GLN A 377 -34.98 -8.66 -16.68
C GLN A 377 -33.78 -7.74 -16.98
N THR A 378 -33.95 -6.44 -16.74
CA THR A 378 -32.94 -5.41 -17.05
C THR A 378 -32.44 -4.64 -15.82
N ARG A 379 -33.14 -4.71 -14.68
CA ARG A 379 -32.75 -4.10 -13.40
C ARG A 379 -32.00 -5.13 -12.56
N SER A 380 -30.90 -4.74 -11.91
CA SER A 380 -29.96 -5.68 -11.26
C SER A 380 -30.62 -6.59 -10.20
N ASP A 381 -31.49 -6.02 -9.37
CA ASP A 381 -32.29 -6.74 -8.37
C ASP A 381 -33.22 -7.80 -8.98
N LEU A 382 -33.95 -7.46 -10.05
CA LEU A 382 -34.86 -8.37 -10.75
C LEU A 382 -34.09 -9.45 -11.52
N MET A 383 -32.91 -9.11 -12.06
CA MET A 383 -32.03 -10.08 -12.71
C MET A 383 -31.50 -11.12 -11.72
N LEU A 384 -31.13 -10.70 -10.51
CA LEU A 384 -30.70 -11.60 -9.43
C LEU A 384 -31.83 -12.54 -9.00
N GLU A 385 -33.04 -11.99 -8.83
CA GLU A 385 -34.23 -12.78 -8.51
C GLU A 385 -34.52 -13.83 -9.60
N GLU A 386 -34.55 -13.42 -10.86
CA GLU A 386 -34.75 -14.32 -12.00
C GLU A 386 -33.68 -15.43 -12.06
N LEU A 387 -32.41 -15.08 -11.83
CA LEU A 387 -31.30 -16.04 -11.82
C LEU A 387 -31.50 -17.11 -10.73
N ILE A 388 -31.72 -16.68 -9.48
CA ILE A 388 -31.85 -17.61 -8.35
C ILE A 388 -33.08 -18.49 -8.51
N GLN A 389 -34.22 -17.92 -8.92
CA GLN A 389 -35.43 -18.69 -9.19
C GLN A 389 -35.22 -19.71 -10.31
N ASN A 390 -34.53 -19.34 -11.40
CA ASN A 390 -34.21 -20.26 -12.49
C ASN A 390 -33.34 -21.43 -12.02
N LEU A 391 -32.34 -21.18 -11.19
CA LEU A 391 -31.46 -22.21 -10.63
C LEU A 391 -32.18 -23.10 -9.60
N ALA A 392 -33.16 -22.56 -8.87
CA ALA A 392 -33.91 -23.29 -7.85
C ALA A 392 -35.05 -24.19 -8.39
N LYS A 393 -35.43 -24.05 -9.68
CA LYS A 393 -36.56 -24.77 -10.31
C LYS A 393 -36.50 -26.30 -10.22
N GLN A 394 -35.33 -26.90 -10.01
CA GLN A 394 -35.16 -28.36 -9.90
C GLN A 394 -35.23 -28.90 -8.45
N ARG A 395 -35.82 -28.15 -7.51
CA ARG A 395 -35.83 -28.46 -6.05
C ARG A 395 -34.43 -28.51 -5.41
N THR A 396 -33.44 -27.91 -6.06
CA THR A 396 -32.09 -27.75 -5.53
C THR A 396 -31.90 -26.33 -5.03
N ARG A 397 -31.70 -26.17 -3.72
CA ARG A 397 -31.35 -24.86 -3.13
C ARG A 397 -29.94 -24.45 -3.55
N VAL A 398 -29.76 -23.17 -3.87
CA VAL A 398 -28.55 -22.57 -4.46
C VAL A 398 -27.53 -22.19 -3.38
N ALA A 399 -26.24 -22.37 -3.62
CA ALA A 399 -25.18 -21.80 -2.79
C ALA A 399 -24.72 -20.45 -3.39
N VAL A 400 -24.74 -19.39 -2.60
CA VAL A 400 -24.33 -18.04 -2.99
C VAL A 400 -23.09 -17.65 -2.20
N LEU A 401 -21.99 -17.40 -2.91
CA LEU A 401 -20.69 -17.05 -2.35
C LEU A 401 -20.35 -15.62 -2.79
N ILE A 402 -20.01 -14.75 -1.85
CA ILE A 402 -19.74 -13.33 -2.10
C ILE A 402 -18.36 -12.99 -1.53
N ASP A 403 -17.41 -12.73 -2.42
CA ASP A 403 -16.04 -12.33 -2.11
C ASP A 403 -15.92 -10.79 -2.10
N GLU A 404 -15.16 -10.29 -1.13
CA GLU A 404 -14.91 -8.87 -0.87
C GLU A 404 -16.19 -8.00 -0.91
N TYR A 405 -17.21 -8.38 -0.14
CA TYR A 405 -18.51 -7.69 -0.11
C TYR A 405 -18.39 -6.19 0.21
N ASP A 406 -17.33 -5.83 0.93
CA ASP A 406 -17.01 -4.48 1.42
C ASP A 406 -16.09 -3.70 0.47
N HIS A 407 -15.68 -4.29 -0.65
CA HIS A 407 -14.89 -3.60 -1.67
C HIS A 407 -15.54 -2.29 -2.17
N PRO A 408 -16.86 -2.21 -2.47
CA PRO A 408 -17.50 -0.97 -2.89
C PRO A 408 -17.31 0.19 -1.90
N PHE A 409 -17.22 -0.14 -0.61
CA PHE A 409 -17.07 0.83 0.46
C PHE A 409 -15.60 1.18 0.69
N THR A 410 -14.75 0.15 0.79
CA THR A 410 -13.32 0.31 1.07
C THR A 410 -12.57 1.02 -0.05
N SER A 411 -13.02 0.90 -1.31
CA SER A 411 -12.45 1.65 -2.43
C SER A 411 -12.86 3.13 -2.47
N ASN A 412 -13.84 3.54 -1.65
CA ASN A 412 -14.46 4.87 -1.69
C ASN A 412 -14.48 5.58 -0.33
N LEU A 413 -13.59 5.19 0.61
CA LEU A 413 -13.51 5.79 1.95
C LEU A 413 -13.30 7.32 1.93
N ASP A 414 -12.67 7.85 0.87
CA ASP A 414 -12.40 9.27 0.68
C ASP A 414 -13.58 10.04 0.04
N ASN A 415 -14.69 9.37 -0.29
CA ASN A 415 -15.87 9.98 -0.94
C ASN A 415 -17.17 9.68 -0.16
N PRO A 416 -17.47 10.46 0.90
CA PRO A 416 -18.63 10.23 1.76
C PRO A 416 -19.99 10.30 1.05
N GLU A 417 -20.13 11.11 0.00
CA GLU A 417 -21.39 11.26 -0.74
C GLU A 417 -21.69 9.98 -1.52
N LEU A 418 -20.74 9.53 -2.34
CA LEU A 418 -20.88 8.29 -3.10
C LEU A 418 -21.07 7.07 -2.19
N MET A 419 -20.42 7.06 -1.02
CA MET A 419 -20.59 5.99 -0.02
C MET A 419 -22.05 5.81 0.41
N MET A 420 -22.83 6.89 0.52
CA MET A 420 -24.23 6.81 0.91
C MET A 420 -25.08 6.17 -0.19
N ASP A 421 -24.89 6.61 -1.43
CA ASP A 421 -25.59 6.07 -2.60
C ASP A 421 -25.24 4.58 -2.83
N LEU A 422 -23.96 4.23 -2.72
CA LEU A 422 -23.50 2.84 -2.80
C LEU A 422 -24.09 1.98 -1.69
N THR A 423 -24.16 2.51 -0.46
CA THR A 423 -24.76 1.77 0.68
C THR A 423 -26.23 1.44 0.38
N GLN A 424 -27.00 2.39 -0.15
CA GLN A 424 -28.39 2.17 -0.48
C GLN A 424 -28.57 1.15 -1.61
N LEU A 425 -27.77 1.27 -2.69
CA LEU A 425 -27.81 0.33 -3.81
C LEU A 425 -27.46 -1.09 -3.36
N ILE A 426 -26.35 -1.24 -2.63
CA ILE A 426 -25.85 -2.52 -2.15
C ILE A 426 -26.84 -3.12 -1.14
N ALA A 427 -27.40 -2.35 -0.21
CA ALA A 427 -28.44 -2.83 0.70
C ALA A 427 -29.68 -3.33 -0.05
N SER A 428 -30.11 -2.64 -1.11
CA SER A 428 -31.22 -3.10 -1.95
C SER A 428 -30.87 -4.39 -2.69
N PHE A 429 -29.66 -4.52 -3.22
CA PHE A 429 -29.19 -5.74 -3.87
C PHE A 429 -29.20 -6.94 -2.92
N PHE A 430 -28.62 -6.77 -1.73
CA PHE A 430 -28.58 -7.81 -0.70
C PHE A 430 -29.97 -8.13 -0.11
N GLY A 431 -30.87 -7.15 -0.05
CA GLY A 431 -32.26 -7.33 0.39
C GLY A 431 -33.02 -8.42 -0.36
N ASN A 432 -32.69 -8.66 -1.64
CA ASN A 432 -33.31 -9.72 -2.44
C ASN A 432 -33.02 -11.14 -1.89
N PHE A 433 -31.90 -11.34 -1.19
CA PHE A 433 -31.61 -12.66 -0.61
C PHE A 433 -32.59 -13.05 0.50
N LYS A 434 -33.22 -12.06 1.16
CA LYS A 434 -34.23 -12.31 2.20
C LYS A 434 -35.53 -12.86 1.62
N SER A 435 -36.02 -12.30 0.51
CA SER A 435 -37.20 -12.85 -0.18
C SER A 435 -36.90 -14.23 -0.79
N LEU A 436 -35.64 -14.51 -1.12
CA LEU A 436 -35.20 -15.75 -1.77
C LEU A 436 -34.63 -16.81 -0.81
N HIS A 437 -34.79 -16.64 0.51
CA HIS A 437 -34.17 -17.52 1.50
C HIS A 437 -34.56 -19.00 1.36
N GLU A 438 -35.79 -19.32 0.93
CA GLU A 438 -36.22 -20.69 0.67
C GLU A 438 -35.45 -21.33 -0.51
N SER A 439 -35.05 -20.52 -1.49
CA SER A 439 -34.29 -20.95 -2.67
C SER A 439 -32.78 -21.05 -2.42
N ILE A 440 -32.25 -20.48 -1.33
CA ILE A 440 -30.82 -20.42 -1.03
C ILE A 440 -30.48 -21.41 0.09
N HIS A 441 -29.54 -22.32 -0.18
CA HIS A 441 -29.02 -23.25 0.81
C HIS A 441 -28.01 -22.58 1.74
N LEU A 442 -27.03 -21.92 1.13
CA LEU A 442 -25.94 -21.23 1.83
C LEU A 442 -25.76 -19.86 1.20
N LEU A 443 -25.69 -18.81 2.03
CA LEU A 443 -25.18 -17.50 1.67
C LEU A 443 -23.91 -17.25 2.49
N PHE A 444 -22.74 -17.17 1.85
CA PHE A 444 -21.46 -16.97 2.53
C PHE A 444 -20.78 -15.71 2.03
N LEU A 445 -20.60 -14.74 2.91
CA LEU A 445 -19.97 -13.45 2.61
C LEU A 445 -18.58 -13.39 3.24
N THR A 446 -17.63 -12.82 2.50
CA THR A 446 -16.29 -12.53 3.02
C THR A 446 -15.88 -11.09 2.72
N GLY A 447 -15.02 -10.53 3.57
CA GLY A 447 -14.52 -9.16 3.44
C GLY A 447 -13.31 -8.89 4.32
N VAL A 448 -12.90 -7.62 4.40
CA VAL A 448 -11.87 -7.16 5.35
C VAL A 448 -12.48 -6.43 6.54
N SER A 449 -13.64 -5.80 6.39
CA SER A 449 -14.24 -4.95 7.41
C SER A 449 -15.75 -5.09 7.45
N LYS A 450 -16.33 -4.65 8.57
CA LYS A 450 -17.76 -4.68 8.88
C LYS A 450 -18.50 -3.38 8.50
N PHE A 451 -17.96 -2.54 7.60
CA PHE A 451 -18.41 -1.17 7.30
C PHE A 451 -19.94 -1.02 7.17
N ALA A 452 -20.65 -2.02 6.67
CA ALA A 452 -22.06 -1.92 6.34
C ALA A 452 -22.98 -2.94 7.05
N LYS A 453 -22.53 -3.57 8.14
CA LYS A 453 -23.32 -4.63 8.82
C LYS A 453 -24.72 -4.14 9.22
N VAL A 454 -24.87 -2.94 9.77
CA VAL A 454 -26.19 -2.44 10.24
C VAL A 454 -27.13 -2.06 9.09
N SER A 455 -26.64 -1.50 7.98
CA SER A 455 -27.47 -1.06 6.84
C SER A 455 -27.65 -2.13 5.75
N VAL A 456 -26.61 -2.91 5.44
CA VAL A 456 -26.64 -3.94 4.39
C VAL A 456 -27.14 -5.27 4.92
N PHE A 457 -26.77 -5.66 6.16
CA PHE A 457 -27.25 -6.95 6.71
C PHE A 457 -28.62 -6.84 7.39
N SER A 458 -29.15 -5.64 7.66
CA SER A 458 -30.56 -5.50 8.06
C SER A 458 -31.52 -5.96 6.95
N GLY A 459 -31.07 -5.89 5.69
CA GLY A 459 -31.74 -6.48 4.54
C GLY A 459 -31.59 -8.01 4.45
N LEU A 460 -30.67 -8.63 5.19
CA LEU A 460 -30.41 -10.08 5.19
C LEU A 460 -31.04 -10.75 6.42
N ASN A 461 -31.54 -11.98 6.28
CA ASN A 461 -31.94 -12.78 7.45
C ASN A 461 -30.69 -13.12 8.29
N GLN A 462 -30.80 -13.03 9.63
CA GLN A 462 -29.83 -13.41 10.67
C GLN A 462 -28.47 -13.93 10.17
N VAL A 463 -27.63 -13.03 9.64
CA VAL A 463 -26.27 -13.39 9.19
C VAL A 463 -25.43 -13.69 10.44
N VAL A 464 -24.95 -14.93 10.55
CA VAL A 464 -24.08 -15.36 11.65
C VAL A 464 -22.66 -14.89 11.36
N ASP A 465 -22.10 -14.12 12.28
CA ASP A 465 -20.75 -13.58 12.15
C ASP A 465 -19.72 -14.52 12.78
N LEU A 466 -18.92 -15.16 11.94
CA LEU A 466 -17.90 -16.14 12.33
C LEU A 466 -16.56 -15.48 12.68
N THR A 467 -16.46 -14.15 12.66
CA THR A 467 -15.17 -13.45 12.74
C THR A 467 -14.46 -13.69 14.07
N LEU A 468 -15.15 -13.53 15.20
CA LEU A 468 -14.62 -13.72 16.55
C LEU A 468 -15.09 -15.04 17.19
N ASP A 469 -15.73 -15.92 16.42
CA ASP A 469 -16.15 -17.24 16.89
C ASP A 469 -14.90 -18.12 17.12
N PRO A 470 -14.64 -18.60 18.35
CA PRO A 470 -13.50 -19.45 18.64
C PRO A 470 -13.46 -20.74 17.81
N ALA A 471 -14.63 -21.28 17.43
CA ALA A 471 -14.71 -22.48 16.59
C ALA A 471 -14.21 -22.25 15.16
N PHE A 472 -14.10 -20.99 14.72
CA PHE A 472 -13.59 -20.59 13.41
C PHE A 472 -12.29 -19.78 13.50
N ALA A 473 -11.62 -19.75 14.66
CA ALA A 473 -10.39 -18.98 14.86
C ALA A 473 -9.29 -19.36 13.85
N THR A 474 -9.20 -20.66 13.49
CA THR A 474 -8.18 -21.22 12.59
C THR A 474 -8.70 -21.63 11.22
N VAL A 475 -9.94 -21.24 10.85
CA VAL A 475 -10.53 -21.52 9.53
C VAL A 475 -9.68 -20.98 8.38
N LEU A 476 -8.97 -19.88 8.64
CA LEU A 476 -8.03 -19.23 7.76
C LEU A 476 -6.72 -18.96 8.53
N GLY A 477 -5.61 -18.87 7.80
CA GLY A 477 -4.28 -18.89 8.41
C GLY A 477 -3.76 -20.31 8.66
N TYR A 478 -2.48 -20.42 8.96
CA TYR A 478 -1.85 -21.69 9.33
C TYR A 478 -1.53 -21.71 10.82
N THR A 479 -1.75 -22.82 11.50
CA THR A 479 -1.27 -23.02 12.88
C THR A 479 0.19 -23.46 12.88
N GLN A 480 0.84 -23.42 14.06
CA GLN A 480 2.19 -23.95 14.22
C GLN A 480 2.32 -25.39 13.75
N ASP A 481 1.40 -26.25 14.18
CA ASP A 481 1.40 -27.68 13.84
C ASP A 481 1.18 -27.91 12.35
N GLU A 482 0.34 -27.09 11.70
CA GLU A 482 0.12 -27.16 10.25
C GLU A 482 1.38 -26.76 9.48
N ILE A 483 2.11 -25.73 9.91
CA ILE A 483 3.40 -25.37 9.30
C ILE A 483 4.38 -26.54 9.37
N VAL A 484 4.54 -27.12 10.57
CA VAL A 484 5.45 -28.26 10.82
C VAL A 484 5.00 -29.52 10.07
N HIS A 485 3.71 -29.70 9.82
CA HIS A 485 3.20 -30.85 9.10
C HIS A 485 3.31 -30.72 7.58
N TYR A 486 2.78 -29.63 7.02
CA TYR A 486 2.60 -29.47 5.57
C TYR A 486 3.81 -28.87 4.85
N PHE A 487 4.76 -28.25 5.55
CA PHE A 487 5.90 -27.56 4.94
C PHE A 487 7.27 -28.11 5.38
N ARG A 488 7.33 -29.42 5.68
CA ARG A 488 8.55 -30.06 6.24
C ARG A 488 9.77 -29.91 5.36
N ASP A 489 9.62 -30.06 4.05
CA ASP A 489 10.74 -30.05 3.11
C ASP A 489 11.23 -28.62 2.85
N GLU A 490 10.31 -27.66 2.85
CA GLU A 490 10.60 -26.24 2.75
C GLU A 490 11.32 -25.73 4.02
N ILE A 491 10.91 -26.18 5.21
CA ILE A 491 11.59 -25.85 6.46
C ILE A 491 13.04 -26.36 6.44
N LYS A 492 13.27 -27.63 6.06
CA LYS A 492 14.63 -28.19 5.93
C LYS A 492 15.50 -27.43 4.93
N THR A 493 14.90 -26.97 3.83
CA THR A 493 15.61 -26.18 2.83
C THR A 493 15.97 -24.79 3.37
N LEU A 494 15.10 -24.18 4.19
CA LEU A 494 15.36 -22.91 4.85
C LEU A 494 16.49 -23.04 5.89
N GLU A 495 16.46 -24.08 6.73
CA GLU A 495 17.51 -24.42 7.71
C GLU A 495 18.89 -24.46 7.04
N GLY A 496 19.01 -25.22 5.94
CA GLY A 496 20.28 -25.36 5.21
C GLY A 496 20.76 -24.05 4.55
N LYS A 497 19.85 -23.16 4.14
CA LYS A 497 20.21 -21.87 3.52
C LYS A 497 20.67 -20.81 4.52
N HIS A 498 20.10 -20.82 5.73
CA HIS A 498 20.44 -19.85 6.78
C HIS A 498 21.44 -20.39 7.80
N ASN A 499 21.82 -21.67 7.71
CA ASN A 499 22.71 -22.35 8.65
C ASN A 499 22.19 -22.25 10.10
N LEU A 500 20.88 -22.48 10.26
CA LEU A 500 20.17 -22.43 11.54
C LEU A 500 19.75 -23.84 11.95
N SER A 501 19.67 -24.10 13.25
CA SER A 501 19.01 -25.30 13.77
C SER A 501 17.51 -25.27 13.50
N HIS A 502 16.86 -26.43 13.65
CA HIS A 502 15.40 -26.54 13.52
C HIS A 502 14.69 -25.62 14.52
N GLU A 503 15.14 -25.60 15.77
CA GLU A 503 14.55 -24.78 16.84
C GLU A 503 14.68 -23.28 16.55
N GLU A 504 15.87 -22.82 16.13
CA GLU A 504 16.11 -21.43 15.74
C GLU A 504 15.28 -21.03 14.51
N THR A 505 15.20 -21.91 13.51
CA THR A 505 14.41 -21.66 12.30
C THR A 505 12.93 -21.51 12.64
N MET A 506 12.38 -22.41 13.45
CA MET A 506 10.98 -22.35 13.84
C MET A 506 10.67 -21.13 14.72
N ALA A 507 11.56 -20.78 15.65
CA ALA A 507 11.45 -19.56 16.45
C ALA A 507 11.46 -18.30 15.56
N LEU A 508 12.35 -18.24 14.58
CA LEU A 508 12.45 -17.10 13.67
C LEU A 508 11.23 -16.98 12.75
N ILE A 509 10.71 -18.11 12.23
CA ILE A 509 9.45 -18.13 11.46
C ILE A 509 8.30 -17.62 12.33
N ALA A 510 8.20 -18.09 13.57
CA ALA A 510 7.16 -17.68 14.50
C ALA A 510 7.22 -16.19 14.81
N ASP A 511 8.39 -15.65 15.14
CA ASP A 511 8.59 -14.22 15.44
C ASP A 511 8.21 -13.32 14.25
N TRP A 512 8.65 -13.70 13.05
CA TRP A 512 8.36 -12.93 11.84
C TRP A 512 6.89 -12.95 11.45
N TYR A 513 6.25 -14.13 11.51
CA TYR A 513 5.01 -14.38 10.76
C TYR A 513 3.84 -14.90 11.60
N ASN A 514 4.04 -15.39 12.82
CA ASN A 514 2.96 -15.87 13.69
C ASN A 514 2.44 -14.77 14.61
N GLY A 515 1.13 -14.77 14.85
CA GLY A 515 0.56 -14.01 15.97
C GLY A 515 -0.78 -13.35 15.69
N PHE A 516 -1.35 -13.52 14.50
CA PHE A 516 -2.74 -13.16 14.25
C PHE A 516 -3.69 -14.04 15.09
N SER A 517 -4.72 -13.43 15.67
CA SER A 517 -5.73 -14.09 16.48
C SER A 517 -7.07 -13.36 16.42
N TRP A 518 -8.14 -14.15 16.60
CA TRP A 518 -9.51 -13.64 16.71
C TRP A 518 -10.19 -14.09 18.00
N ASP A 519 -9.63 -15.06 18.72
CA ASP A 519 -10.14 -15.60 19.98
C ASP A 519 -9.24 -15.26 21.17
N GLY A 520 -8.15 -14.52 20.95
CA GLY A 520 -7.17 -14.17 21.97
C GLY A 520 -6.37 -15.36 22.52
N LYS A 521 -6.58 -16.58 22.00
CA LYS A 521 -5.91 -17.80 22.50
C LYS A 521 -5.08 -18.45 21.41
N THR A 522 -5.67 -18.63 20.25
CA THR A 522 -5.05 -19.34 19.13
C THR A 522 -4.37 -18.35 18.22
N ARG A 523 -3.11 -18.62 17.86
CA ARG A 523 -2.32 -17.80 16.94
C ARG A 523 -2.12 -18.52 15.62
N VAL A 524 -2.22 -17.76 14.54
CA VAL A 524 -2.00 -18.26 13.18
C VAL A 524 -1.05 -17.38 12.39
N TYR A 525 -0.37 -18.03 11.47
CA TYR A 525 0.45 -17.42 10.44
C TYR A 525 -0.40 -16.87 9.30
N ASN A 526 0.04 -15.77 8.71
CA ASN A 526 -0.49 -15.32 7.43
C ASN A 526 -0.07 -16.29 6.30
N PRO A 527 -1.01 -16.87 5.53
CA PRO A 527 -0.68 -17.83 4.48
C PRO A 527 0.21 -17.25 3.39
N TYR A 528 -0.02 -16.00 3.00
CA TYR A 528 0.73 -15.34 1.95
C TYR A 528 2.20 -15.12 2.34
N SER A 529 2.45 -14.65 3.56
CA SER A 529 3.82 -14.49 4.07
C SER A 529 4.57 -15.82 4.11
N ILE A 530 3.92 -16.90 4.57
CA ILE A 530 4.51 -18.23 4.61
C ILE A 530 4.82 -18.79 3.21
N MET A 531 3.88 -18.68 2.28
CA MET A 531 4.09 -19.15 0.91
C MET A 531 5.25 -18.40 0.24
N HIS A 532 5.37 -17.10 0.47
CA HIS A 532 6.49 -16.32 -0.06
C HIS A 532 7.81 -16.62 0.63
N LEU A 533 7.82 -16.82 1.95
CA LEU A 533 8.99 -17.27 2.69
C LEU A 533 9.51 -18.59 2.10
N PHE A 534 8.66 -19.58 1.91
CA PHE A 534 9.10 -20.88 1.39
C PHE A 534 9.36 -20.90 -0.12
N HIS A 535 8.89 -19.90 -0.85
CA HIS A 535 9.27 -19.73 -2.25
C HIS A 535 10.66 -19.09 -2.40
N LEU A 536 10.90 -18.01 -1.66
CA LEU A 536 12.10 -17.18 -1.82
C LEU A 536 13.21 -17.56 -0.84
N TYR A 537 12.86 -18.21 0.27
CA TYR A 537 13.74 -18.57 1.38
C TYR A 537 14.42 -17.36 2.03
N HIS A 538 13.73 -16.22 2.08
CA HIS A 538 14.20 -14.99 2.72
C HIS A 538 13.13 -14.41 3.65
N PHE A 539 13.54 -13.82 4.76
CA PHE A 539 12.62 -13.11 5.64
C PHE A 539 12.40 -11.69 5.14
N ARG A 540 11.15 -11.33 4.84
CA ARG A 540 10.70 -10.01 4.33
C ARG A 540 9.27 -9.68 4.77
N HIS A 541 8.85 -8.43 4.55
CA HIS A 541 7.51 -7.93 4.85
C HIS A 541 6.50 -8.24 3.73
N TYR A 542 6.40 -9.52 3.36
CA TYR A 542 5.56 -10.01 2.26
C TYR A 542 4.12 -9.52 2.31
N TRP A 543 3.41 -9.68 3.43
CA TRP A 543 2.02 -9.25 3.55
C TRP A 543 1.89 -7.73 3.42
N TYR A 544 2.80 -6.97 4.02
CA TYR A 544 2.75 -5.51 4.01
C TYR A 544 2.96 -4.92 2.60
N GLU A 545 3.87 -5.48 1.81
CA GLU A 545 4.18 -5.04 0.43
C GLU A 545 2.96 -5.08 -0.51
N THR A 546 1.88 -5.74 -0.08
CA THR A 546 0.70 -5.98 -0.90
C THR A 546 -0.31 -4.84 -0.90
N GLY A 547 -0.02 -3.78 -0.14
CA GLY A 547 -0.70 -2.50 -0.20
C GLY A 547 -1.07 -1.97 1.17
N THR A 548 -0.39 -0.91 1.60
CA THR A 548 -0.75 -0.11 2.77
C THR A 548 -1.86 0.86 2.38
N PRO A 549 -2.99 0.93 3.11
CA PRO A 549 -3.97 1.98 2.87
C PRO A 549 -3.33 3.33 3.18
N SER A 550 -3.17 4.17 2.15
CA SER A 550 -2.77 5.59 2.31
C SER A 550 -3.61 6.29 3.37
N TYR A 551 -4.87 5.86 3.51
CA TYR A 551 -5.81 6.31 4.53
C TYR A 551 -5.32 6.10 5.97
N LEU A 552 -4.75 4.94 6.34
CA LEU A 552 -4.26 4.73 7.72
C LEU A 552 -3.11 5.67 8.07
N VAL A 553 -2.29 6.00 7.06
CA VAL A 553 -1.22 7.00 7.21
C VAL A 553 -1.83 8.41 7.36
N GLN A 554 -2.92 8.72 6.65
CA GLN A 554 -3.64 9.99 6.83
C GLN A 554 -4.25 10.12 8.24
N LEU A 555 -4.82 9.05 8.80
CA LEU A 555 -5.34 9.06 10.17
C LEU A 555 -4.25 9.42 11.19
N PHE A 556 -3.04 8.90 10.98
CA PHE A 556 -1.87 9.23 11.80
C PHE A 556 -1.48 10.69 11.64
N ARG A 557 -1.38 11.20 10.41
CA ARG A 557 -1.10 12.63 10.14
C ARG A 557 -2.07 13.58 10.83
N ASN A 558 -3.34 13.20 10.91
CA ASN A 558 -4.40 14.02 11.48
C ASN A 558 -4.45 13.93 13.03
N GLY A 559 -3.48 13.27 13.68
CA GLY A 559 -3.36 13.20 15.14
C GLY A 559 -4.43 12.33 15.81
N GLN A 560 -5.11 11.46 15.06
CA GLN A 560 -6.16 10.58 15.59
C GLN A 560 -5.61 9.28 16.21
N ILE A 561 -4.28 9.11 16.18
CA ILE A 561 -3.59 7.89 16.60
C ILE A 561 -2.42 8.26 17.50
N ASP A 562 -2.41 7.67 18.69
CA ASP A 562 -1.29 7.70 19.62
C ASP A 562 -0.52 6.38 19.49
N LEU A 563 0.63 6.40 18.80
CA LEU A 563 1.40 5.21 18.44
C LEU A 563 1.94 4.43 19.65
N PRO A 564 2.55 5.07 20.67
CA PRO A 564 2.93 4.40 21.91
C PRO A 564 1.80 3.58 22.54
N ARG A 565 0.56 4.06 22.41
CA ARG A 565 -0.61 3.39 22.95
C ARG A 565 -1.13 2.27 22.07
N LEU A 566 -0.70 2.11 20.82
CA LEU A 566 -1.20 1.05 19.92
C LEU A 566 -0.89 -0.37 20.38
N GLU A 567 0.10 -0.53 21.26
CA GLU A 567 0.42 -1.81 21.86
C GLU A 567 -0.36 -2.00 23.17
N HIS A 568 -1.12 -3.10 23.27
CA HIS A 568 -1.95 -3.47 24.42
C HIS A 568 -3.16 -2.56 24.69
N ILE A 569 -3.77 -2.00 23.63
CA ILE A 569 -5.02 -1.23 23.77
C ILE A 569 -6.13 -2.13 24.27
N LYS A 570 -6.85 -1.69 25.31
CA LYS A 570 -8.11 -2.30 25.71
C LYS A 570 -9.29 -1.56 25.10
N ILE A 571 -10.15 -2.28 24.37
CA ILE A 571 -11.38 -1.76 23.78
C ILE A 571 -12.56 -2.66 24.14
N ASP A 572 -13.77 -2.10 24.16
CA ASP A 572 -14.98 -2.90 24.13
C ASP A 572 -15.20 -3.48 22.72
N SER A 573 -15.66 -4.73 22.64
CA SER A 573 -15.90 -5.43 21.36
C SER A 573 -16.88 -4.70 20.44
N SER A 574 -17.82 -3.91 20.97
CA SER A 574 -18.75 -3.08 20.19
C SER A 574 -18.04 -2.05 19.31
N LEU A 575 -16.84 -1.60 19.68
CA LEU A 575 -16.04 -0.68 18.85
C LEU A 575 -15.62 -1.30 17.52
N LEU A 576 -15.50 -2.63 17.44
CA LEU A 576 -15.20 -3.32 16.18
C LEU A 576 -16.41 -3.46 15.26
N GLU A 577 -17.61 -3.14 15.77
CA GLU A 577 -18.89 -3.17 15.06
C GLU A 577 -19.47 -1.76 14.93
N PRO A 578 -18.91 -0.91 14.04
CA PRO A 578 -19.37 0.47 13.91
C PRO A 578 -20.82 0.50 13.43
N GLU A 579 -21.67 1.26 14.14
CA GLU A 579 -23.08 1.46 13.76
C GLU A 579 -23.22 2.29 12.47
N ASP A 580 -22.28 3.22 12.24
CA ASP A 580 -22.27 4.13 11.10
C ASP A 580 -20.99 3.93 10.26
N PRO A 581 -21.09 3.51 8.97
CA PRO A 581 -19.95 3.40 8.06
C PRO A 581 -19.11 4.69 7.94
N ARG A 582 -19.69 5.85 8.26
CA ARG A 582 -19.02 7.16 8.18
C ARG A 582 -18.18 7.48 9.42
N ARG A 583 -18.33 6.71 10.50
CA ARG A 583 -17.70 6.98 11.81
C ARG A 583 -16.92 5.77 12.31
N VAL A 584 -16.12 5.17 11.42
CA VAL A 584 -15.27 4.04 11.81
C VAL A 584 -14.00 4.56 12.48
N SER A 585 -13.81 4.20 13.76
CA SER A 585 -12.61 4.58 14.52
C SER A 585 -11.34 4.08 13.84
N ALA A 586 -10.23 4.78 14.03
CA ALA A 586 -8.93 4.33 13.51
C ALA A 586 -8.64 2.88 13.95
N LEU A 587 -8.79 2.58 15.24
CA LEU A 587 -8.53 1.26 15.81
C LEU A 587 -9.31 0.14 15.14
N THR A 588 -10.60 0.38 14.85
CA THR A 588 -11.46 -0.55 14.12
C THR A 588 -10.87 -0.84 12.73
N GLN A 589 -10.34 0.18 12.05
CA GLN A 589 -9.72 0.00 10.75
C GLN A 589 -8.39 -0.74 10.83
N PHE A 590 -7.52 -0.44 11.79
CA PHE A 590 -6.28 -1.19 12.02
C PHE A 590 -6.56 -2.67 12.25
N PHE A 591 -7.58 -2.99 13.04
CA PHE A 591 -7.98 -4.37 13.28
C PHE A 591 -8.47 -5.06 12.00
N HIS A 592 -9.46 -4.48 11.31
CA HIS A 592 -10.07 -5.06 10.11
C HIS A 592 -9.07 -5.22 8.95
N THR A 593 -8.14 -4.27 8.82
CA THR A 593 -7.09 -4.33 7.80
C THR A 593 -5.94 -5.27 8.17
N GLY A 594 -5.85 -5.76 9.42
CA GLY A 594 -4.85 -6.73 9.87
C GLY A 594 -3.59 -6.14 10.49
N TYR A 595 -3.55 -4.84 10.76
CA TYR A 595 -2.45 -4.20 11.47
C TYR A 595 -2.52 -4.38 12.99
N LEU A 596 -3.72 -4.58 13.52
CA LEU A 596 -3.93 -4.99 14.92
C LEU A 596 -4.68 -6.32 14.97
N THR A 597 -4.45 -7.08 16.04
CA THR A 597 -5.04 -8.39 16.27
C THR A 597 -5.41 -8.56 17.74
N VAL A 598 -6.28 -9.53 18.05
CA VAL A 598 -6.71 -9.80 19.43
C VAL A 598 -5.55 -10.44 20.20
N ASP A 599 -5.09 -9.78 21.25
CA ASP A 599 -4.12 -10.37 22.18
C ASP A 599 -4.81 -11.23 23.23
N THR A 600 -5.78 -10.64 23.94
CA THR A 600 -6.54 -11.32 24.98
C THR A 600 -7.99 -10.85 24.97
N ILE A 601 -8.88 -11.71 25.46
CA ILE A 601 -10.30 -11.41 25.63
C ILE A 601 -10.63 -11.59 27.12
N THR A 602 -11.21 -10.57 27.72
CA THR A 602 -11.66 -10.59 29.12
C THR A 602 -13.12 -10.16 29.18
N THR A 603 -13.84 -10.61 30.20
CA THR A 603 -15.22 -10.19 30.45
C THR A 603 -15.21 -9.01 31.42
N SER A 604 -15.95 -7.94 31.10
CA SER A 604 -16.19 -6.85 32.04
C SER A 604 -17.21 -7.24 33.11
N ASP A 605 -17.29 -6.43 34.17
CA ASP A 605 -18.19 -6.70 35.31
C ASP A 605 -19.68 -6.74 34.92
N ASP A 606 -20.05 -6.06 33.85
CA ASP A 606 -21.40 -6.04 33.26
C ASP A 606 -21.66 -7.17 32.25
N GLY A 607 -20.69 -8.07 32.05
CA GLY A 607 -20.78 -9.18 31.09
C GLY A 607 -20.37 -8.81 29.66
N GLY A 608 -19.95 -7.57 29.42
CA GLY A 608 -19.38 -7.14 28.14
C GLY A 608 -18.07 -7.84 27.79
N MET A 609 -17.72 -7.85 26.51
CA MET A 609 -16.50 -8.47 25.99
C MET A 609 -15.44 -7.39 25.74
N LEU A 610 -14.40 -7.38 26.56
CA LEU A 610 -13.24 -6.50 26.42
C LEU A 610 -12.11 -7.20 25.66
N LEU A 611 -11.57 -6.52 24.65
CA LEU A 611 -10.49 -7.00 23.81
C LEU A 611 -9.22 -6.21 24.13
N SER A 612 -8.11 -6.90 24.35
CA SER A 612 -6.78 -6.29 24.25
C SER A 612 -6.25 -6.48 22.83
N LEU A 613 -5.77 -5.42 22.19
CA LEU A 613 -5.23 -5.44 20.83
C LEU A 613 -3.72 -5.16 20.81
N LYS A 614 -3.02 -5.75 19.83
CA LYS A 614 -1.60 -5.50 19.55
C LYS A 614 -1.25 -5.72 18.08
N PHE A 615 -0.03 -5.36 17.67
CA PHE A 615 0.52 -5.82 16.40
C PHE A 615 0.68 -7.35 16.40
N PRO A 616 0.33 -8.04 15.30
CA PRO A 616 0.34 -9.50 15.28
C PRO A 616 1.74 -10.10 15.39
N ASN A 617 2.72 -9.55 14.69
CA ASN A 617 4.06 -10.12 14.56
C ASN A 617 5.09 -9.05 14.16
N PHE A 618 6.36 -9.44 14.09
CA PHE A 618 7.45 -8.55 13.69
C PHE A 618 7.25 -7.95 12.30
N GLU A 619 6.81 -8.75 11.32
CA GLU A 619 6.57 -8.29 9.94
C GLU A 619 5.68 -7.04 9.90
N VAL A 620 4.50 -7.13 10.52
CA VAL A 620 3.46 -6.11 10.45
C VAL A 620 3.86 -4.89 11.27
N ARG A 621 4.40 -5.14 12.47
CA ARG A 621 4.85 -4.09 13.39
C ARG A 621 5.94 -3.23 12.74
N GLN A 622 7.01 -3.85 12.27
CA GLN A 622 8.14 -3.14 11.68
C GLN A 622 7.75 -2.35 10.43
N ALA A 623 6.96 -2.96 9.55
CA ALA A 623 6.59 -2.30 8.31
C ALA A 623 5.70 -1.07 8.54
N MET A 624 4.78 -1.13 9.53
CA MET A 624 3.96 0.02 9.91
C MET A 624 4.77 1.13 10.56
N LEU A 625 5.61 0.81 11.55
CA LEU A 625 6.43 1.80 12.24
C LEU A 625 7.40 2.49 11.26
N THR A 626 8.01 1.72 10.35
CA THR A 626 8.88 2.26 9.29
C THR A 626 8.13 3.23 8.39
N ARG A 627 6.87 2.91 8.05
CA ARG A 627 6.05 3.79 7.21
C ARG A 627 5.67 5.07 7.92
N PHE A 628 5.28 5.01 9.19
CA PHE A 628 4.98 6.20 9.99
C PHE A 628 6.19 7.10 10.15
N LEU A 629 7.37 6.55 10.46
CA LEU A 629 8.57 7.37 10.57
C LEU A 629 8.97 8.00 9.23
N SER A 630 8.88 7.25 8.13
CA SER A 630 9.13 7.80 6.79
C SER A 630 8.16 8.94 6.46
N ASP A 631 6.91 8.81 6.90
CA ASP A 631 5.89 9.82 6.72
C ASP A 631 6.16 11.09 7.54
N LEU A 632 6.55 10.95 8.81
CA LEU A 632 6.99 12.08 9.65
C LEU A 632 8.15 12.84 9.01
N ARG A 633 9.05 12.14 8.31
CA ARG A 633 10.19 12.75 7.61
C ARG A 633 9.81 13.35 6.25
N ASN A 634 8.53 13.38 5.87
CA ASN A 634 8.05 13.72 4.53
C ASN A 634 8.76 12.96 3.39
N GLN A 635 9.20 11.73 3.67
CA GLN A 635 9.87 10.89 2.68
C GLN A 635 8.86 9.96 2.01
N ASN A 636 8.83 10.01 0.67
CA ASN A 636 8.01 9.10 -0.13
C ASN A 636 8.58 7.67 -0.17
N SER A 637 9.82 7.46 0.28
CA SER A 637 10.52 6.18 0.32
C SER A 637 10.85 5.78 1.75
N THR A 638 10.72 4.49 2.04
CA THR A 638 11.14 3.89 3.32
C THR A 638 12.64 3.59 3.38
N ASN A 639 13.37 3.69 2.25
CA ASN A 639 14.78 3.29 2.18
C ASN A 639 15.68 4.13 3.10
N GLY A 640 15.49 5.46 3.11
CA GLY A 640 16.26 6.35 3.99
C GLY A 640 15.92 6.18 5.47
N THR A 641 14.76 5.60 5.79
CA THR A 641 14.39 5.25 7.18
C THR A 641 15.01 3.94 7.59
N ARG A 642 15.06 2.95 6.70
CA ARG A 642 15.67 1.65 6.98
C ARG A 642 17.17 1.76 7.24
N ILE A 643 17.90 2.49 6.40
CA ILE A 643 19.35 2.72 6.57
C ILE A 643 19.65 3.34 7.93
N LEU A 644 18.90 4.38 8.31
CA LEU A 644 19.04 5.03 9.60
C LEU A 644 18.82 4.06 10.77
N ILE A 645 17.79 3.20 10.71
CA ILE A 645 17.55 2.20 11.75
C ILE A 645 18.71 1.19 11.83
N ASP A 646 19.22 0.72 10.69
CA ASP A 646 20.37 -0.19 10.65
C ASP A 646 21.62 0.45 11.27
N GLU A 647 21.87 1.74 11.01
CA GLU A 647 22.97 2.52 11.62
C GLU A 647 22.80 2.66 13.13
N LEU A 648 21.60 2.98 13.63
CA LEU A 648 21.30 3.07 15.07
C LEU A 648 21.45 1.71 15.78
N VAL A 649 21.00 0.62 15.17
CA VAL A 649 21.19 -0.74 15.71
C VAL A 649 22.67 -1.09 15.77
N ASN A 650 23.43 -0.82 14.70
CA ASN A 650 24.86 -1.09 14.67
C ASN A 650 25.61 -0.28 15.74
N ALA A 651 25.25 0.99 15.95
CA ALA A 651 25.84 1.82 17.01
C ALA A 651 25.60 1.23 18.41
N LEU A 652 24.38 0.76 18.70
CA LEU A 652 24.06 0.09 19.97
C LEU A 652 24.83 -1.23 20.15
N VAL A 653 24.92 -2.05 19.10
CA VAL A 653 25.63 -3.34 19.16
C VAL A 653 27.14 -3.16 19.35
N GLN A 654 27.73 -2.09 18.80
CA GLN A 654 29.15 -1.78 18.94
C GLN A 654 29.49 -0.90 20.15
N ASP A 655 28.51 -0.56 20.99
CA ASP A 655 28.64 0.41 22.10
C ASP A 655 29.19 1.79 21.66
N ASP A 656 28.90 2.19 20.41
CA ASP A 656 29.29 3.49 19.84
C ASP A 656 28.21 4.55 20.13
N LEU A 657 28.25 5.09 21.35
CA LEU A 657 27.27 6.05 21.84
C LEU A 657 27.38 7.44 21.20
N ASP A 658 28.53 7.77 20.59
CA ASP A 658 28.70 9.02 19.86
C ASP A 658 27.98 8.95 18.50
N THR A 659 28.18 7.85 17.75
CA THR A 659 27.43 7.61 16.50
C THR A 659 25.93 7.51 16.79
N LEU A 660 25.53 6.82 17.87
CA LEU A 660 24.12 6.75 18.29
C LEU A 660 23.51 8.13 18.49
N ARG A 661 24.19 9.02 19.22
CA ARG A 661 23.75 10.40 19.46
C ARG A 661 23.63 11.17 18.15
N ASP A 662 24.63 11.06 17.28
CA ASP A 662 24.69 11.85 16.05
C ASP A 662 23.64 11.41 15.03
N GLU A 663 23.34 10.11 14.93
CA GLU A 663 22.25 9.60 14.10
C GLU A 663 20.87 10.00 14.64
N LEU A 664 20.66 9.97 15.96
CA LEU A 664 19.44 10.52 16.56
C LEU A 664 19.28 12.02 16.25
N LYS A 665 20.37 12.80 16.32
CA LYS A 665 20.34 14.22 15.94
C LYS A 665 19.99 14.44 14.47
N GLN A 666 20.55 13.64 13.57
CA GLN A 666 20.23 13.68 12.13
C GLN A 666 18.75 13.34 11.89
N LEU A 667 18.22 12.35 12.59
CA LEU A 667 16.81 11.99 12.51
C LEU A 667 15.92 13.18 12.85
N PHE A 668 16.10 13.79 14.03
CA PHE A 668 15.28 14.93 14.46
C PHE A 668 15.40 16.11 13.50
N ALA A 669 16.61 16.37 12.96
CA ALA A 669 16.83 17.40 11.96
C ALA A 669 16.09 17.14 10.63
N SER A 670 15.79 15.88 10.30
CA SER A 670 15.09 15.51 9.07
C SER A 670 13.57 15.67 9.13
N ILE A 671 12.99 16.01 10.29
CA ILE A 671 11.54 16.13 10.47
C ILE A 671 11.07 17.59 10.28
N PRO A 672 10.13 17.89 9.35
CA PRO A 672 9.69 19.25 9.05
C PRO A 672 8.97 19.98 10.19
N TYR A 673 9.28 21.28 10.38
CA TYR A 673 8.71 22.22 11.39
C TYR A 673 7.16 22.28 11.46
N GLN A 674 6.44 21.84 10.42
CA GLN A 674 4.98 22.02 10.29
C GLN A 674 4.14 20.88 10.89
N ILE A 675 4.75 19.75 11.28
CA ILE A 675 4.05 18.55 11.80
C ILE A 675 3.70 18.70 13.31
N PHE A 676 3.93 19.87 13.91
CA PHE A 676 3.96 20.02 15.36
C PHE A 676 2.54 20.22 15.91
N ILE A 677 1.96 19.10 16.36
CA ILE A 677 0.81 19.05 17.24
C ILE A 677 1.12 19.87 18.51
N ASN A 678 0.09 20.47 19.10
CA ASN A 678 0.09 21.41 20.23
C ASN A 678 0.89 21.01 21.52
N ASN A 679 1.65 19.90 21.52
CA ASN A 679 2.49 19.43 22.61
C ASN A 679 3.84 18.87 22.06
N LEU A 680 4.91 19.65 22.19
CA LEU A 680 6.27 19.32 21.74
C LEU A 680 6.85 18.09 22.43
N GLU A 681 6.55 17.88 23.72
CA GLU A 681 7.08 16.75 24.50
C GLU A 681 6.47 15.42 24.01
N ALA A 682 5.15 15.36 23.84
CA ALA A 682 4.45 14.19 23.31
C ALA A 682 4.96 13.80 21.89
N TYR A 683 5.36 14.79 21.10
CA TYR A 683 5.96 14.58 19.79
C TYR A 683 7.33 13.89 19.88
N TYR A 684 8.25 14.37 20.73
CA TYR A 684 9.56 13.72 20.90
C TYR A 684 9.41 12.29 21.42
N HIS A 685 8.52 12.08 22.40
CA HIS A 685 8.21 10.74 22.87
C HIS A 685 7.73 9.83 21.75
N THR A 686 6.91 10.32 20.82
CA THR A 686 6.44 9.52 19.66
C THR A 686 7.58 9.14 18.72
N VAL A 687 8.47 10.07 18.38
CA VAL A 687 9.61 9.80 17.48
C VAL A 687 10.61 8.84 18.13
N VAL A 688 10.94 9.08 19.40
CA VAL A 688 11.77 8.19 20.22
C VAL A 688 11.14 6.80 20.26
N PHE A 689 9.86 6.70 20.63
CA PHE A 689 9.12 5.44 20.66
C PHE A 689 9.20 4.70 19.32
N LEU A 690 8.99 5.40 18.19
CA LEU A 690 9.08 4.82 16.86
C LEU A 690 10.45 4.20 16.59
N VAL A 691 11.51 4.98 16.82
CA VAL A 691 12.91 4.55 16.59
C VAL A 691 13.24 3.32 17.42
N PHE A 692 13.02 3.40 18.73
CA PHE A 692 13.34 2.33 19.67
C PHE A 692 12.48 1.09 19.42
N SER A 693 11.21 1.28 19.05
CA SER A 693 10.36 0.17 18.62
C SER A 693 10.88 -0.51 17.35
N MET A 694 11.47 0.21 16.39
CA MET A 694 12.00 -0.38 15.16
C MET A 694 13.37 -1.04 15.33
N ILE A 695 14.17 -0.60 16.30
CA ILE A 695 15.50 -1.16 16.58
C ILE A 695 15.44 -2.68 16.86
N GLY A 696 14.28 -3.22 17.25
CA GLY A 696 13.99 -4.66 17.15
C GLY A 696 14.78 -5.58 18.09
N LEU A 697 15.71 -5.01 18.86
CA LEU A 697 16.28 -5.59 20.07
C LEU A 697 15.16 -5.73 21.12
N GLN A 698 15.40 -6.36 22.27
CA GLN A 698 14.41 -6.35 23.37
C GLN A 698 14.29 -4.91 23.92
N VAL A 699 13.57 -4.08 23.17
CA VAL A 699 13.39 -2.68 23.43
C VAL A 699 12.01 -2.50 24.01
N GLU A 700 11.98 -2.17 25.30
CA GLU A 700 10.74 -1.83 25.98
C GLU A 700 10.66 -0.30 26.05
N ALA A 701 9.72 0.29 25.34
CA ALA A 701 9.41 1.71 25.42
C ALA A 701 8.26 1.93 26.42
N GLU A 702 8.28 3.06 27.13
CA GLU A 702 7.30 3.41 28.17
C GLU A 702 7.14 2.36 29.29
N VAL A 703 8.25 1.79 29.76
CA VAL A 703 8.26 0.73 30.76
C VAL A 703 7.69 1.24 32.08
N GLN A 704 6.54 0.69 32.50
CA GLN A 704 5.99 0.98 33.81
C GLN A 704 6.74 0.18 34.89
N THR A 705 7.26 0.88 35.89
CA THR A 705 7.85 0.32 37.10
C THR A 705 6.99 0.72 38.31
N ASN A 706 7.23 0.08 39.46
CA ASN A 706 6.58 0.45 40.72
C ASN A 706 6.91 1.88 41.21
N ARG A 707 7.92 2.54 40.62
CA ARG A 707 8.42 3.86 41.05
C ARG A 707 8.29 4.96 39.99
N GLY A 708 7.94 4.62 38.75
CA GLY A 708 7.79 5.57 37.63
C GLY A 708 7.74 4.89 36.26
N ARG A 709 7.83 5.69 35.20
CA ARG A 709 7.89 5.21 33.81
C ARG A 709 9.28 5.47 33.23
N ILE A 710 9.91 4.45 32.65
CA ILE A 710 11.16 4.58 31.88
C ILE A 710 10.76 4.89 30.45
N ASP A 711 11.40 5.86 29.81
CA ASP A 711 11.03 6.23 28.44
C ASP A 711 11.43 5.16 27.41
N ALA A 712 12.66 4.63 27.48
CA ALA A 712 13.06 3.47 26.68
C ALA A 712 14.16 2.65 27.36
N THR A 713 14.11 1.32 27.20
CA THR A 713 15.17 0.40 27.61
C THR A 713 15.55 -0.47 26.42
N VAL A 714 16.83 -0.61 26.10
CA VAL A 714 17.35 -1.54 25.10
C VAL A 714 18.10 -2.66 25.80
N VAL A 715 17.64 -3.89 25.67
CA VAL A 715 18.31 -5.08 26.20
C VAL A 715 18.98 -5.84 25.05
N LEU A 716 20.31 -5.88 25.08
CA LEU A 716 21.15 -6.71 24.22
C LEU A 716 21.49 -8.04 24.92
N PRO A 717 22.03 -9.03 24.18
CA PRO A 717 22.60 -10.23 24.78
C PRO A 717 23.66 -9.91 25.83
N ASP A 718 24.51 -8.91 25.55
CA ASP A 718 25.70 -8.60 26.35
C ASP A 718 25.66 -7.26 27.09
N HIS A 719 24.60 -6.44 26.92
CA HIS A 719 24.54 -5.08 27.49
C HIS A 719 23.09 -4.59 27.69
N ILE A 720 22.85 -3.65 28.59
CA ILE A 720 21.54 -2.98 28.78
C ILE A 720 21.72 -1.47 28.75
N TYR A 721 20.91 -0.78 27.95
CA TYR A 721 20.85 0.69 27.92
C TYR A 721 19.51 1.18 28.45
N ILE A 722 19.54 2.14 29.37
CA ILE A 722 18.34 2.80 29.92
C ILE A 722 18.35 4.25 29.47
N PHE A 723 17.30 4.67 28.77
CA PHE A 723 17.13 6.00 28.22
C PHE A 723 16.05 6.78 28.96
N GLU A 724 16.34 8.04 29.27
CA GLU A 724 15.37 9.03 29.74
C GLU A 724 15.48 10.29 28.88
N PHE A 725 14.34 10.85 28.50
CA PHE A 725 14.25 12.03 27.65
C PHE A 725 13.60 13.17 28.41
N LYS A 726 14.18 14.37 28.34
CA LYS A 726 13.64 15.57 29.00
C LYS A 726 13.65 16.78 28.07
N MET A 727 12.68 17.67 28.26
CA MET A 727 12.75 19.01 27.69
C MET A 727 13.79 19.85 28.43
N GLY A 728 14.68 20.52 27.69
CA GLY A 728 15.77 21.32 28.23
C GLY A 728 17.05 20.51 28.47
N LYS A 729 17.55 20.51 29.72
CA LYS A 729 18.80 19.82 30.10
C LYS A 729 18.58 18.32 30.30
N ALA A 730 19.64 17.54 30.12
CA ALA A 730 19.64 16.10 30.35
C ALA A 730 19.75 15.73 31.85
N GLU A 731 20.34 16.58 32.68
CA GLU A 731 20.58 16.32 34.11
C GLU A 731 19.33 15.86 34.91
N PRO A 732 18.13 16.46 34.76
CA PRO A 732 16.93 16.00 35.45
C PRO A 732 16.53 14.56 35.09
N GLY A 733 16.76 14.15 33.84
CA GLY A 733 16.47 12.78 33.40
C GLY A 733 17.43 11.78 34.01
N MET A 734 18.72 12.12 34.06
CA MET A 734 19.73 11.29 34.74
C MET A 734 19.41 11.12 36.23
N ASN A 735 19.06 12.21 36.92
CA ASN A 735 18.65 12.14 38.33
C ASN A 735 17.41 11.27 38.51
N GLN A 736 16.43 11.36 37.61
CA GLN A 736 15.24 10.52 37.67
C GLN A 736 15.58 9.02 37.55
N ILE A 737 16.45 8.62 36.62
CA ILE A 737 16.88 7.22 36.47
C ILE A 737 17.46 6.69 37.79
N ILE A 738 18.34 7.49 38.42
CA ILE A 738 19.05 7.13 39.65
C ILE A 738 18.09 7.13 40.86
N GLU A 739 17.35 8.21 41.09
CA GLU A 739 16.45 8.38 42.25
C GLU A 739 15.29 7.38 42.24
N LYS A 740 14.77 7.04 41.07
CA LYS A 740 13.69 6.06 40.94
C LYS A 740 14.18 4.61 41.00
N GLY A 741 15.49 4.37 40.91
CA GLY A 741 16.08 3.04 40.98
C GLY A 741 15.68 2.15 39.79
N TYR A 742 15.53 2.71 38.59
CA TYR A 742 15.08 1.97 37.40
C TYR A 742 15.96 0.76 37.05
N VAL A 743 17.25 0.84 37.41
CA VAL A 743 18.22 -0.25 37.29
C VAL A 743 17.85 -1.52 38.06
N GLU A 744 17.08 -1.43 39.16
CA GLU A 744 16.76 -2.56 40.05
C GLU A 744 16.07 -3.72 39.30
N ARG A 745 15.29 -3.41 38.26
CA ARG A 745 14.60 -4.40 37.42
C ARG A 745 15.57 -5.31 36.65
N PHE A 746 16.74 -4.82 36.30
CA PHE A 746 17.66 -5.45 35.36
C PHE A 746 18.87 -6.12 36.04
N ILE A 747 19.05 -5.95 37.35
CA ILE A 747 20.17 -6.53 38.11
C ILE A 747 20.23 -8.05 37.96
N ALA A 748 19.08 -8.72 37.88
CA ALA A 748 19.00 -10.18 37.74
C ALA A 748 19.59 -10.71 36.41
N GLU A 749 19.68 -9.86 35.38
CA GLU A 749 20.21 -10.23 34.07
C GLU A 749 21.74 -10.35 34.05
N LYS A 750 22.44 -9.80 35.06
CA LYS A 750 23.92 -9.82 35.18
C LYS A 750 24.65 -9.27 33.95
N LYS A 751 24.07 -8.29 33.27
CA LYS A 751 24.66 -7.58 32.13
C LYS A 751 25.16 -6.20 32.58
N PRO A 752 26.22 -5.64 31.95
CA PRO A 752 26.57 -4.23 32.08
C PRO A 752 25.36 -3.34 31.75
N ILE A 753 25.15 -2.28 32.54
CA ILE A 753 24.05 -1.32 32.35
C ILE A 753 24.64 0.07 32.11
N THR A 754 24.22 0.73 31.04
CA THR A 754 24.55 2.13 30.74
C THR A 754 23.30 3.00 30.82
N LEU A 755 23.39 4.10 31.57
CA LEU A 755 22.35 5.10 31.71
C LEU A 755 22.59 6.23 30.71
N ILE A 756 21.55 6.61 29.98
CA ILE A 756 21.61 7.66 28.96
C ILE A 756 20.46 8.64 29.22
N SER A 757 20.79 9.93 29.30
CA SER A 757 19.78 10.98 29.39
C SER A 757 19.98 12.00 28.28
N ALA A 758 18.91 12.32 27.55
CA ALA A 758 18.92 13.27 26.44
C ALA A 758 18.01 14.47 26.72
N GLY A 759 18.56 15.67 26.56
CA GLY A 759 17.88 16.95 26.72
C GLY A 759 17.49 17.56 25.37
N PHE A 760 16.19 17.76 25.14
CA PHE A 760 15.65 18.36 23.91
C PHE A 760 15.55 19.88 24.02
N GLU A 761 16.19 20.58 23.08
CA GLU A 761 16.12 22.04 23.01
C GLU A 761 14.92 22.47 22.15
N GLU A 762 14.04 23.28 22.72
CA GLU A 762 12.79 23.72 22.07
C GLU A 762 13.02 24.54 20.79
N ARG A 763 14.09 25.35 20.76
CA ARG A 763 14.41 26.25 19.64
C ARG A 763 14.98 25.50 18.43
N SER A 764 16.00 24.67 18.66
CA SER A 764 16.64 23.88 17.60
C SER A 764 15.85 22.62 17.24
N ARG A 765 14.89 22.25 18.10
CA ARG A 765 14.02 21.07 17.98
C ARG A 765 14.80 19.77 17.84
N ASN A 766 15.91 19.71 18.57
CA ASN A 766 16.89 18.64 18.49
C ASN A 766 17.48 18.37 19.88
N ILE A 767 18.29 17.32 19.98
CA ILE A 767 19.04 16.98 21.19
C ILE A 767 20.11 18.07 21.39
N GLY A 768 19.94 18.88 22.44
CA GLY A 768 20.88 19.93 22.84
C GLY A 768 21.88 19.47 23.90
N ASP A 769 21.49 18.51 24.74
CA ASP A 769 22.28 18.00 25.86
C ASP A 769 22.23 16.46 25.91
N TRP A 770 23.33 15.81 26.27
CA TRP A 770 23.46 14.34 26.26
C TRP A 770 24.41 13.88 27.36
N LEU A 771 23.89 13.09 28.30
CA LEU A 771 24.64 12.55 29.44
C LEU A 771 24.65 11.03 29.37
N VAL A 772 25.82 10.44 29.61
CA VAL A 772 26.03 9.00 29.68
C VAL A 772 26.72 8.67 30.99
N GLN A 773 26.21 7.66 31.70
CA GLN A 773 26.83 7.17 32.92
C GLN A 773 26.75 5.63 32.98
N PRO A 774 27.89 4.93 33.14
CA PRO A 774 27.84 3.49 33.42
C PRO A 774 27.27 3.27 34.83
N PHE A 775 26.35 2.32 34.96
CA PHE A 775 25.88 1.89 36.27
C PHE A 775 26.97 1.02 36.91
N THR A 776 27.48 1.48 38.05
CA THR A 776 28.40 0.72 38.89
C THR A 776 27.61 0.28 40.12
N GLY A 777 27.00 -0.90 40.00
CA GLY A 777 26.21 -1.56 41.06
C GLY A 777 27.01 -2.58 41.84
#